data_AF-J0SJI6-F1
#
_entry.id   AF-J0SJI6-F1
#
_cell.length_a   1.000
_cell.length_b   1.000
_cell.length_c   1.000
_cell.angle_alpha   90.00
_cell.angle_beta   90.00
_cell.angle_gamma   90.00
#
_symmetry.space_group_name_H-M   'P 1'
#
loop_
_entity.id
_entity.type
_entity.pdbx_description
1 polymer ?
#
loop_
_entity_poly.entity_id
_entity_poly.type
_entity_poly.pdbx_seq_one_letter_code
_entity_poly.pdbx_strand_id
1 'polypeptide(L)'
;MFDKKAYQDSVLKPLSTNAAQQSAINGALRALSGAQDETTVIEALCKADIAALFAITPGMSKNELTKHVQGLERHLNAARVPVAKLVKQLLAAVNKVLEQHVCDPEFWEELSHCAAEIGQAELNDFAQAVKQDNPLAVVTAEQLRQAASAYGIAASVTDAELAGAVKGQGVRVCPDFEVPVSKAANAWSKGNLPPGMTNIVEVLLLHERSEHPRDIRVIDELSAVVAGNRRRVVGIADLRQSKSAVNTRSGDSMESAKKVLTKIGEECTTDSDVRDLILAWWAKLAEQLVRTQGLTPTLALNRLMAIGLADLDARRLLAGVATGGSGPDIAKVKDLIAAGDLSGARRLYLALVGGDEDKAQSPIAREAAEALTAAEERKSAAMEAYRQAIAVKDLSGARAALGDARSVDHEDTEITRLLSQIPPDQPTGLDVSYSPSRKGVALAWRGAQDPDIRYTVVRSESGTPANPKVGLTIAAATADQAAFDPSPLVAHQAVYAVFAFRQGASYSAPAVSRITVLPPPSDARTVVTSDDVTVFWQAPAQVAGVSGELISADGTRRAFPTTTQGRLRIEGLQLGQKYTVVLRAHYVVNGQSVLSESTTLDATPRGTVHAVRDLSIGSTRMPDGKPGVRAEWTEVPGYATELWSLPIDMAVETGARVTADRLDVLTGKRVMGAIRSSGVRQTMDFYVLPDVRSFVPVTWDGTEGIVGGAVVAGAAPPPRDVEAVRLGSELNVSWVWPHGDYLMDVTWSAVNGKSGHKRVDRFVYRRDGGVRIPNAELITEVSVGTVVPSLGKEHTFAPVTVRLKAVPPSIRYQLKLPRGPFGGREARVSVTSDGFRGEADLVAVMAAGAFMPSRPEDGQQIASLHFDFSTDLTHYRSFSIPKIKGGYWVRLFADSASPIILNDPSTSSMKG
;
A
#
# COMPACT_ATOMS: atom_id res chain seq x y z
N MET A 1 -72.10 15.87 -43.03
CA MET A 1 -72.69 17.18 -42.64
C MET A 1 -72.49 17.31 -41.13
N PHE A 2 -71.93 18.41 -40.63
CA PHE A 2 -71.59 18.57 -39.21
C PHE A 2 -72.85 18.55 -38.32
N ASP A 3 -72.93 17.58 -37.39
CA ASP A 3 -74.04 17.47 -36.43
C ASP A 3 -73.71 18.25 -35.15
N LYS A 4 -74.42 19.37 -34.99
CA LYS A 4 -74.25 20.29 -33.85
C LYS A 4 -74.65 19.66 -32.52
N LYS A 5 -75.69 18.82 -32.50
CA LYS A 5 -76.19 18.22 -31.26
C LYS A 5 -75.24 17.13 -30.79
N ALA A 6 -74.81 16.27 -31.71
CA ALA A 6 -73.83 15.24 -31.43
C ALA A 6 -72.50 15.83 -30.91
N TYR A 7 -72.00 16.90 -31.54
CA TYR A 7 -70.76 17.58 -31.10
C TYR A 7 -70.87 18.16 -29.69
N GLN A 8 -72.02 18.77 -29.36
CA GLN A 8 -72.22 19.35 -28.04
C GLN A 8 -72.27 18.31 -26.92
N ASP A 9 -72.89 17.15 -27.19
CA ASP A 9 -73.03 16.06 -26.22
C ASP A 9 -71.75 15.23 -26.07
N SER A 10 -71.01 14.99 -27.16
CA SER A 10 -69.82 14.13 -27.17
C SER A 10 -68.50 14.84 -26.91
N VAL A 11 -68.40 16.14 -27.19
CA VAL A 11 -67.13 16.89 -27.07
C VAL A 11 -67.24 18.01 -26.04
N LEU A 12 -68.16 18.97 -26.22
CA LEU A 12 -68.18 20.18 -25.39
C LEU A 12 -68.61 19.92 -23.94
N LYS A 13 -69.62 19.07 -23.71
CA LYS A 13 -70.07 18.71 -22.36
C LYS A 13 -68.98 17.95 -21.57
N PRO A 14 -68.37 16.85 -22.08
CA PRO A 14 -67.28 16.17 -21.36
C PRO A 14 -66.06 17.06 -21.13
N LEU A 15 -65.70 17.90 -22.10
CA LEU A 15 -64.56 18.82 -21.94
C LEU A 15 -64.77 19.82 -20.80
N SER A 16 -66.01 20.24 -20.54
CA SER A 16 -66.32 21.19 -19.45
C SER A 16 -65.92 20.70 -18.05
N THR A 17 -65.89 19.39 -17.83
CA THR A 17 -65.52 18.78 -16.56
C THR A 17 -64.11 18.18 -16.57
N ASN A 18 -63.43 18.17 -17.72
CA ASN A 18 -62.09 17.59 -17.88
C ASN A 18 -60.99 18.67 -17.86
N ALA A 19 -60.54 19.04 -16.65
CA ALA A 19 -59.51 20.05 -16.45
C ALA A 19 -58.15 19.67 -17.07
N ALA A 20 -57.80 18.38 -17.08
CA ALA A 20 -56.55 17.88 -17.68
C ALA A 20 -56.55 18.13 -19.20
N GLN A 21 -57.65 17.80 -19.87
CA GLN A 21 -57.79 18.02 -21.31
C GLN A 21 -57.85 19.52 -21.67
N GLN A 22 -58.44 20.38 -20.82
CA GLN A 22 -58.35 21.83 -20.99
C GLN A 22 -56.90 22.35 -20.84
N SER A 23 -56.10 21.77 -19.94
CA SER A 23 -54.68 22.08 -19.80
C SER A 23 -53.87 21.65 -21.03
N ALA A 24 -54.13 20.45 -21.56
CA ALA A 24 -53.52 19.96 -22.79
C ALA A 24 -53.80 20.88 -23.99
N ILE A 25 -55.03 21.38 -24.13
CA ILE A 25 -55.40 22.38 -25.15
C ILE A 25 -54.58 23.68 -24.98
N ASN A 26 -54.41 24.16 -23.75
CA ASN A 26 -53.56 25.33 -23.48
C ASN A 26 -52.07 25.07 -23.75
N GLY A 27 -51.61 23.82 -23.61
CA GLY A 27 -50.28 23.38 -24.03
C GLY A 27 -50.12 23.44 -25.55
N ALA A 28 -51.07 22.87 -26.29
CA ALA A 28 -51.10 22.91 -27.75
C ALA A 28 -51.14 24.35 -28.29
N LEU A 29 -51.96 25.23 -27.68
CA LEU A 29 -52.00 26.65 -28.02
C LEU A 29 -50.65 27.36 -27.83
N ARG A 30 -49.93 27.03 -26.75
CA ARG A 30 -48.58 27.57 -26.49
C ARG A 30 -47.57 27.06 -27.52
N ALA A 31 -47.58 25.77 -27.83
CA ALA A 31 -46.72 25.18 -28.85
C ALA A 31 -46.93 25.81 -30.23
N LEU A 32 -48.19 25.96 -30.65
CA LEU A 32 -48.56 26.65 -31.89
C LEU A 32 -48.13 28.12 -31.93
N SER A 33 -48.07 28.80 -30.77
CA SER A 33 -47.67 30.21 -30.68
C SER A 33 -46.15 30.44 -30.73
N GLY A 34 -45.35 29.44 -30.35
CA GLY A 34 -43.88 29.51 -30.28
C GLY A 34 -43.16 28.82 -31.43
N ALA A 35 -43.89 28.46 -32.51
CA ALA A 35 -43.48 27.49 -33.52
C ALA A 35 -42.15 27.84 -34.24
N GLN A 36 -41.06 27.20 -33.80
CA GLN A 36 -39.82 27.03 -34.57
C GLN A 36 -39.53 25.56 -34.92
N ASP A 37 -40.24 24.60 -34.30
CA ASP A 37 -40.10 23.15 -34.51
C ASP A 37 -41.47 22.49 -34.71
N GLU A 38 -41.63 21.81 -35.85
CA GLU A 38 -42.87 21.16 -36.29
C GLU A 38 -43.19 19.91 -35.46
N THR A 39 -42.17 19.19 -35.00
CA THR A 39 -42.31 17.97 -34.18
C THR A 39 -42.99 18.27 -32.86
N THR A 40 -42.52 19.31 -32.17
CA THR A 40 -43.08 19.79 -30.91
C THR A 40 -44.55 20.22 -31.05
N VAL A 41 -44.93 20.78 -32.20
CA VAL A 41 -46.32 21.17 -32.49
C VAL A 41 -47.18 19.93 -32.68
N ILE A 42 -46.75 18.96 -33.49
CA ILE A 42 -47.48 17.71 -33.73
C ILE A 42 -47.70 16.94 -32.41
N GLU A 43 -46.67 16.78 -31.59
CA GLU A 43 -46.79 16.10 -30.30
C GLU A 43 -47.78 16.80 -29.35
N ALA A 44 -47.75 18.13 -29.27
CA ALA A 44 -48.67 18.88 -28.43
C ALA A 44 -50.12 18.78 -28.91
N LEU A 45 -50.34 18.68 -30.22
CA LEU A 45 -51.64 18.44 -30.82
C LEU A 45 -52.14 17.01 -30.57
N CYS A 46 -51.27 16.01 -30.67
CA CYS A 46 -51.60 14.62 -30.31
C CYS A 46 -52.00 14.50 -28.83
N LYS A 47 -51.26 15.14 -27.91
CA LYS A 47 -51.58 15.16 -26.46
C LYS A 47 -52.90 15.85 -26.14
N ALA A 48 -53.33 16.81 -26.96
CA ALA A 48 -54.63 17.45 -26.81
C ALA A 48 -55.79 16.62 -27.45
N ASP A 49 -55.47 15.55 -28.18
CA ASP A 49 -56.40 14.77 -29.00
C ASP A 49 -57.26 15.67 -29.91
N ILE A 50 -56.59 16.40 -30.79
CA ILE A 50 -57.26 17.38 -31.66
C ILE A 50 -58.27 16.74 -32.62
N ALA A 51 -58.09 15.47 -32.99
CA ALA A 51 -59.03 14.74 -33.83
C ALA A 51 -60.38 14.56 -33.10
N ALA A 52 -60.36 14.14 -31.83
CA ALA A 52 -61.56 14.07 -31.01
C ALA A 52 -62.16 15.46 -30.73
N LEU A 53 -61.32 16.46 -30.42
CA LEU A 53 -61.79 17.83 -30.14
C LEU A 53 -62.47 18.50 -31.35
N PHE A 54 -62.04 18.20 -32.57
CA PHE A 54 -62.68 18.69 -33.80
C PHE A 54 -63.73 17.73 -34.36
N ALA A 55 -63.97 16.61 -33.69
CA ALA A 55 -64.87 15.53 -34.12
C ALA A 55 -64.61 15.09 -35.56
N ILE A 56 -63.35 14.91 -35.90
CA ILE A 56 -62.92 14.40 -37.20
C ILE A 56 -62.92 12.88 -37.12
N THR A 57 -63.69 12.23 -38.00
CA THR A 57 -63.72 10.77 -38.10
C THR A 57 -62.72 10.30 -39.15
N PRO A 58 -62.01 9.20 -38.91
CA PRO A 58 -61.15 8.57 -39.91
C PRO A 58 -61.90 8.28 -41.21
N GLY A 59 -61.24 8.47 -42.36
CA GLY A 59 -61.82 8.21 -43.69
C GLY A 59 -62.68 9.33 -44.29
N MET A 60 -62.75 10.52 -43.69
CA MET A 60 -63.37 11.69 -44.34
C MET A 60 -62.58 12.12 -45.58
N SER A 61 -63.24 12.31 -46.72
CA SER A 61 -62.58 12.86 -47.92
C SER A 61 -62.23 14.35 -47.76
N LYS A 62 -61.31 14.88 -48.57
CA LYS A 62 -60.92 16.30 -48.58
C LYS A 62 -62.12 17.26 -48.64
N ASN A 63 -63.11 16.95 -49.49
CA ASN A 63 -64.33 17.76 -49.62
C ASN A 63 -65.24 17.69 -48.38
N GLU A 64 -65.23 16.57 -47.66
CA GLU A 64 -65.99 16.38 -46.43
C GLU A 64 -65.31 17.09 -45.26
N LEU A 65 -63.97 17.00 -45.14
CA LEU A 65 -63.17 17.73 -44.15
C LEU A 65 -63.37 19.24 -44.30
N THR A 66 -63.29 19.79 -45.51
CA THR A 66 -63.52 21.23 -45.74
C THR A 66 -64.93 21.65 -45.31
N LYS A 67 -65.96 20.87 -45.65
CA LYS A 67 -67.35 21.15 -45.21
C LYS A 67 -67.52 21.00 -43.70
N HIS A 68 -66.84 20.05 -43.08
CA HIS A 68 -66.89 19.76 -41.64
C HIS A 68 -66.24 20.88 -40.84
N VAL A 69 -65.01 21.28 -41.19
CA VAL A 69 -64.27 22.37 -40.53
C VAL A 69 -65.03 23.70 -40.65
N GLN A 70 -65.58 24.03 -41.82
CA GLN A 70 -66.44 25.21 -41.99
C GLN A 70 -67.74 25.16 -41.16
N GLY A 71 -68.27 23.96 -40.92
CA GLY A 71 -69.44 23.72 -40.06
C GLY A 71 -69.10 23.88 -38.58
N LEU A 72 -67.97 23.32 -38.16
CA LEU A 72 -67.40 23.41 -36.82
C LEU A 72 -67.10 24.86 -36.46
N GLU A 73 -66.41 25.61 -37.33
CA GLU A 73 -66.09 27.02 -37.11
C GLU A 73 -67.36 27.88 -36.94
N ARG A 74 -68.35 27.69 -37.81
CA ARG A 74 -69.65 28.37 -37.68
C ARG A 74 -70.36 28.04 -36.37
N HIS A 75 -70.28 26.80 -35.91
CA HIS A 75 -70.88 26.38 -34.64
C HIS A 75 -70.14 26.97 -33.43
N LEU A 76 -68.81 26.88 -33.39
CA LEU A 76 -67.97 27.45 -32.34
C LEU A 76 -68.08 28.98 -32.27
N ASN A 77 -68.32 29.66 -33.40
CA ASN A 77 -68.59 31.10 -33.45
C ASN A 77 -69.91 31.50 -32.78
N ALA A 78 -70.93 30.63 -32.83
CA ALA A 78 -72.24 30.87 -32.24
C ALA A 78 -72.34 30.36 -30.78
N ALA A 79 -71.46 29.46 -30.35
CA ALA A 79 -71.48 28.86 -29.02
C ALA A 79 -71.03 29.84 -27.93
N ARG A 80 -71.77 29.89 -26.80
CA ARG A 80 -71.50 30.81 -25.67
C ARG A 80 -70.79 30.15 -24.47
N VAL A 81 -70.50 28.84 -24.54
CA VAL A 81 -69.90 28.09 -23.44
C VAL A 81 -68.37 28.35 -23.37
N PRO A 82 -67.76 28.53 -22.17
CA PRO A 82 -66.33 28.86 -22.05
C PRO A 82 -65.39 27.90 -22.77
N VAL A 83 -65.60 26.59 -22.67
CA VAL A 83 -64.79 25.58 -23.37
C VAL A 83 -64.90 25.65 -24.89
N ALA A 84 -66.02 26.13 -25.44
CA ALA A 84 -66.14 26.35 -26.88
C ALA A 84 -65.24 27.49 -27.37
N LYS A 85 -64.96 28.51 -26.51
CA LYS A 85 -63.98 29.55 -26.83
C LYS A 85 -62.56 28.99 -26.88
N LEU A 86 -62.23 28.07 -25.97
CA LEU A 86 -60.93 27.40 -25.91
C LEU A 86 -60.66 26.58 -27.18
N VAL A 87 -61.64 25.75 -27.58
CA VAL A 87 -61.56 24.94 -28.81
C VAL A 87 -61.54 25.84 -30.06
N LYS A 88 -62.29 26.96 -30.06
CA LYS A 88 -62.23 27.95 -31.14
C LYS A 88 -60.84 28.56 -31.29
N GLN A 89 -60.20 28.94 -30.18
CA GLN A 89 -58.84 29.47 -30.22
C GLN A 89 -57.85 28.44 -30.77
N LEU A 90 -58.00 27.17 -30.36
CA LEU A 90 -57.17 26.08 -30.87
C LEU A 90 -57.37 25.89 -32.38
N LEU A 91 -58.62 25.82 -32.85
CA LEU A 91 -58.93 25.70 -34.28
C LEU A 91 -58.35 26.86 -35.11
N ALA A 92 -58.45 28.09 -34.61
CA ALA A 92 -57.87 29.26 -35.28
C ALA A 92 -56.34 29.21 -35.34
N ALA A 93 -55.69 28.75 -34.27
CA ALA A 93 -54.23 28.62 -34.21
C ALA A 93 -53.74 27.49 -35.14
N VAL A 94 -54.43 26.34 -35.15
CA VAL A 94 -54.14 25.23 -36.06
C VAL A 94 -54.33 25.65 -37.52
N ASN A 95 -55.44 26.31 -37.86
CA ASN A 95 -55.66 26.82 -39.23
C ASN A 95 -54.62 27.82 -39.68
N LYS A 96 -54.05 28.61 -38.76
CA LYS A 96 -53.02 29.62 -39.08
C LYS A 96 -51.65 28.99 -39.34
N VAL A 97 -51.27 27.99 -38.56
CA VAL A 97 -49.93 27.37 -38.62
C VAL A 97 -49.89 26.22 -39.63
N LEU A 98 -51.00 25.48 -39.77
CA LEU A 98 -51.10 24.25 -40.56
C LEU A 98 -52.16 24.36 -41.67
N GLU A 99 -52.35 25.57 -42.23
CA GLU A 99 -53.43 25.90 -43.18
C GLU A 99 -53.60 24.89 -44.32
N GLN A 100 -52.49 24.34 -44.82
CA GLN A 100 -52.48 23.39 -45.94
C GLN A 100 -52.81 21.95 -45.52
N HIS A 101 -52.64 21.59 -44.24
CA HIS A 101 -52.79 20.22 -43.72
C HIS A 101 -54.16 19.95 -43.10
N VAL A 102 -54.88 20.96 -42.61
CA VAL A 102 -56.19 20.77 -41.93
C VAL A 102 -57.26 20.15 -42.83
N CYS A 103 -57.17 20.33 -44.14
CA CYS A 103 -58.09 19.71 -45.11
C CYS A 103 -57.54 18.43 -45.74
N ASP A 104 -56.39 17.93 -45.29
CA ASP A 104 -55.73 16.74 -45.83
C ASP A 104 -56.11 15.50 -45.00
N PRO A 105 -56.75 14.47 -45.58
CA PRO A 105 -57.10 13.24 -44.87
C PRO A 105 -55.90 12.50 -44.29
N GLU A 106 -54.76 12.46 -45.00
CA GLU A 106 -53.56 11.71 -44.56
C GLU A 106 -53.00 12.28 -43.25
N PHE A 107 -52.99 13.60 -43.12
CA PHE A 107 -52.56 14.29 -41.89
C PHE A 107 -53.38 13.90 -40.65
N TRP A 108 -54.71 13.75 -40.79
CA TRP A 108 -55.57 13.36 -39.67
C TRP A 108 -55.43 11.88 -39.30
N GLU A 109 -55.19 11.01 -40.29
CA GLU A 109 -54.87 9.60 -40.02
C GLU A 109 -53.54 9.48 -39.28
N GLU A 110 -52.49 10.16 -39.72
CA GLU A 110 -51.19 10.21 -39.06
C GLU A 110 -51.28 10.75 -37.62
N LEU A 111 -51.98 11.87 -37.41
CA LEU A 111 -52.21 12.41 -36.06
C LEU A 111 -52.96 11.45 -35.14
N SER A 112 -53.98 10.75 -35.66
CA SER A 112 -54.75 9.79 -34.86
C SER A 112 -53.91 8.57 -34.48
N HIS A 113 -53.05 8.10 -35.38
CA HIS A 113 -52.10 7.02 -35.11
C HIS A 113 -51.07 7.45 -34.06
N CYS A 114 -50.45 8.62 -34.24
CA CYS A 114 -49.50 9.19 -33.28
C CYS A 114 -50.12 9.40 -31.89
N ALA A 115 -51.37 9.87 -31.81
CA ALA A 115 -52.07 10.03 -30.53
C ALA A 115 -52.31 8.68 -29.83
N ALA A 116 -52.66 7.63 -30.59
CA ALA A 116 -52.82 6.28 -30.05
C ALA A 116 -51.49 5.68 -29.56
N GLU A 117 -50.40 5.89 -30.29
CA GLU A 117 -49.05 5.46 -29.89
C GLU A 117 -48.57 6.18 -28.62
N ILE A 118 -48.80 7.49 -28.53
CA ILE A 118 -48.47 8.29 -27.34
C ILE A 118 -49.28 7.80 -26.13
N GLY A 119 -50.59 7.58 -26.27
CA GLY A 119 -51.42 7.09 -25.18
C GLY A 119 -51.02 5.68 -24.71
N GLN A 120 -50.64 4.79 -25.62
CA GLN A 120 -50.13 3.46 -25.27
C GLN A 120 -48.76 3.52 -24.60
N ALA A 121 -47.88 4.44 -25.03
CA ALA A 121 -46.61 4.70 -24.38
C ALA A 121 -46.80 5.23 -22.95
N GLU A 122 -47.68 6.21 -22.74
CA GLU A 122 -48.01 6.74 -21.41
C GLU A 122 -48.58 5.66 -20.47
N LEU A 123 -49.43 4.77 -20.98
CA LEU A 123 -49.98 3.64 -20.22
C LEU A 123 -48.90 2.61 -19.85
N ASN A 124 -47.96 2.35 -20.76
CA ASN A 124 -46.82 1.46 -20.52
C ASN A 124 -45.85 2.04 -19.51
N ASP A 125 -45.52 3.33 -19.63
CA ASP A 125 -44.66 4.07 -18.71
C ASP A 125 -45.27 4.10 -17.30
N PHE A 126 -46.58 4.34 -17.21
CA PHE A 126 -47.34 4.19 -15.96
C PHE A 126 -47.23 2.78 -15.39
N ALA A 127 -47.46 1.75 -16.21
CA ALA A 127 -47.41 0.37 -15.75
C ALA A 127 -45.99 -0.02 -15.26
N GLN A 128 -44.95 0.52 -15.89
CA GLN A 128 -43.57 0.35 -15.47
C GLN A 128 -43.29 1.09 -14.14
N ALA A 129 -43.81 2.31 -13.99
CA ALA A 129 -43.72 3.05 -12.72
C ALA A 129 -44.40 2.30 -11.58
N VAL A 130 -45.64 1.80 -11.80
CA VAL A 130 -46.34 0.97 -10.79
C VAL A 130 -45.53 -0.27 -10.41
N LYS A 131 -44.87 -0.93 -11.37
CA LYS A 131 -44.00 -2.08 -11.10
C LYS A 131 -42.78 -1.71 -10.26
N GLN A 132 -42.18 -0.54 -10.50
CA GLN A 132 -41.04 -0.03 -9.73
C GLN A 132 -41.44 0.33 -8.30
N ASP A 133 -42.56 1.02 -8.14
CA ASP A 133 -43.06 1.47 -6.84
C ASP A 133 -43.62 0.34 -5.97
N ASN A 134 -44.00 -0.78 -6.60
CA ASN A 134 -44.57 -1.95 -5.93
C ASN A 134 -43.66 -3.17 -6.09
N PRO A 135 -42.56 -3.29 -5.32
CA PRO A 135 -41.57 -4.35 -5.48
C PRO A 135 -42.13 -5.77 -5.26
N LEU A 136 -43.23 -5.89 -4.52
CA LEU A 136 -43.95 -7.16 -4.29
C LEU A 136 -44.84 -7.57 -5.48
N ALA A 137 -45.05 -6.67 -6.44
CA ALA A 137 -45.85 -6.87 -7.65
C ALA A 137 -47.33 -7.21 -7.39
N VAL A 138 -47.90 -6.67 -6.32
CA VAL A 138 -49.33 -6.80 -5.99
C VAL A 138 -49.87 -5.43 -5.57
N VAL A 139 -51.05 -5.06 -6.08
CA VAL A 139 -51.75 -3.80 -5.76
C VAL A 139 -53.26 -4.04 -5.66
N THR A 140 -53.99 -3.19 -4.95
CA THR A 140 -55.46 -3.19 -5.00
C THR A 140 -55.96 -2.34 -6.18
N ALA A 141 -57.20 -2.59 -6.62
CA ALA A 141 -57.82 -1.79 -7.69
C ALA A 141 -57.90 -0.29 -7.33
N GLU A 142 -58.16 0.00 -6.05
CA GLU A 142 -58.22 1.36 -5.53
C GLU A 142 -56.85 2.04 -5.53
N GLN A 143 -55.81 1.35 -5.06
CA GLN A 143 -54.42 1.86 -5.10
C GLN A 143 -53.97 2.12 -6.53
N LEU A 144 -54.30 1.22 -7.45
CA LEU A 144 -53.99 1.38 -8.87
C LEU A 144 -54.70 2.60 -9.48
N ARG A 145 -55.95 2.85 -9.10
CA ARG A 145 -56.73 4.03 -9.52
C ARG A 145 -56.14 5.33 -8.97
N GLN A 146 -55.72 5.33 -7.71
CA GLN A 146 -55.08 6.48 -7.08
C GLN A 146 -53.72 6.77 -7.73
N ALA A 147 -52.91 5.74 -8.00
CA ALA A 147 -51.65 5.87 -8.70
C ALA A 147 -51.83 6.40 -10.12
N ALA A 148 -52.82 5.91 -10.87
CA ALA A 148 -53.14 6.40 -12.21
C ALA A 148 -53.50 7.89 -12.21
N SER A 149 -54.33 8.32 -11.25
CA SER A 149 -54.69 9.72 -11.07
C SER A 149 -53.47 10.59 -10.71
N ALA A 150 -52.60 10.12 -9.81
CA ALA A 150 -51.38 10.83 -9.43
C ALA A 150 -50.36 10.93 -10.58
N TYR A 151 -50.29 9.91 -11.43
CA TYR A 151 -49.44 9.87 -12.61
C TYR A 151 -50.00 10.70 -13.78
N GLY A 152 -51.22 11.23 -13.65
CA GLY A 152 -51.86 12.04 -14.69
C GLY A 152 -52.53 11.24 -15.80
N ILE A 153 -52.75 9.93 -15.60
CA ILE A 153 -53.51 9.12 -16.54
C ILE A 153 -54.96 9.60 -16.56
N ALA A 154 -55.47 9.85 -17.77
CA ALA A 154 -56.80 10.39 -17.97
C ALA A 154 -57.89 9.50 -17.33
N ALA A 155 -58.89 10.14 -16.70
CA ALA A 155 -60.01 9.44 -16.08
C ALA A 155 -60.87 8.63 -17.07
N SER A 156 -60.68 8.83 -18.38
CA SER A 156 -61.30 8.04 -19.44
C SER A 156 -60.73 6.61 -19.54
N VAL A 157 -59.54 6.34 -18.98
CA VAL A 157 -58.94 4.99 -18.96
C VAL A 157 -59.62 4.13 -17.90
N THR A 158 -60.16 3.00 -18.32
CA THR A 158 -60.96 2.09 -17.50
C THR A 158 -60.11 1.27 -16.52
N ASP A 159 -60.76 0.71 -15.50
CA ASP A 159 -60.16 -0.24 -14.56
C ASP A 159 -59.63 -1.50 -15.22
N ALA A 160 -60.30 -1.95 -16.29
CA ALA A 160 -59.84 -3.09 -17.07
C ALA A 160 -58.54 -2.78 -17.84
N GLU A 161 -58.43 -1.58 -18.42
CA GLU A 161 -57.23 -1.14 -19.16
C GLU A 161 -56.03 -0.97 -18.24
N LEU A 162 -56.22 -0.32 -17.08
CA LEU A 162 -55.14 -0.16 -16.09
C LEU A 162 -54.71 -1.51 -15.50
N ALA A 163 -55.66 -2.37 -15.14
CA ALA A 163 -55.35 -3.72 -14.67
C ALA A 163 -54.63 -4.55 -15.76
N GLY A 164 -55.03 -4.40 -17.02
CA GLY A 164 -54.39 -5.04 -18.17
C GLY A 164 -52.95 -4.58 -18.36
N ALA A 165 -52.70 -3.27 -18.29
CA ALA A 165 -51.38 -2.67 -18.46
C ALA A 165 -50.39 -3.15 -17.40
N VAL A 166 -50.76 -3.06 -16.11
CA VAL A 166 -49.87 -3.49 -15.02
C VAL A 166 -49.69 -5.01 -14.97
N LYS A 167 -50.70 -5.78 -15.39
CA LYS A 167 -50.59 -7.23 -15.58
C LYS A 167 -49.57 -7.58 -16.66
N GLY A 168 -49.51 -6.81 -17.75
CA GLY A 168 -48.48 -6.93 -18.79
C GLY A 168 -47.06 -6.77 -18.24
N GLN A 169 -46.89 -5.96 -17.19
CA GLN A 169 -45.62 -5.74 -16.47
C GLN A 169 -45.41 -6.71 -15.27
N GLY A 170 -46.29 -7.71 -15.11
CA GLY A 170 -46.18 -8.72 -14.06
C GLY A 170 -46.62 -8.26 -12.67
N VAL A 171 -47.42 -7.19 -12.57
CA VAL A 171 -48.10 -6.76 -11.33
C VAL A 171 -49.51 -7.37 -11.30
N ARG A 172 -49.91 -7.95 -10.17
CA ARG A 172 -51.25 -8.51 -9.99
C ARG A 172 -52.16 -7.54 -9.24
N VAL A 173 -53.35 -7.31 -9.80
CA VAL A 173 -54.41 -6.58 -9.10
C VAL A 173 -55.20 -7.57 -8.27
N CYS A 174 -55.22 -7.40 -6.95
CA CYS A 174 -55.92 -8.27 -6.02
C CYS A 174 -57.01 -7.50 -5.24
N PRO A 175 -58.10 -8.17 -4.85
CA PRO A 175 -59.03 -7.60 -3.87
C PRO A 175 -58.32 -7.32 -2.55
N ASP A 176 -58.75 -6.26 -1.88
CA ASP A 176 -58.32 -6.00 -0.52
C ASP A 176 -58.87 -7.07 0.44
N PHE A 177 -58.22 -7.25 1.60
CA PHE A 177 -58.63 -8.23 2.61
C PHE A 177 -58.34 -7.72 4.02
N GLU A 178 -59.20 -8.07 4.96
CA GLU A 178 -59.02 -7.69 6.37
C GLU A 178 -58.28 -8.78 7.14
N VAL A 179 -57.33 -8.38 8.00
CA VAL A 179 -56.62 -9.30 8.91
C VAL A 179 -57.45 -9.46 10.19
N PRO A 180 -57.91 -10.67 10.54
CA PRO A 180 -58.69 -10.90 11.75
C PRO A 180 -57.88 -10.62 13.03
N VAL A 181 -58.55 -10.11 14.07
CA VAL A 181 -57.93 -9.88 15.38
C VAL A 181 -57.99 -11.17 16.21
N SER A 182 -56.86 -11.84 16.44
CA SER A 182 -56.77 -13.04 17.27
C SER A 182 -55.75 -12.90 18.41
N LYS A 183 -56.17 -13.20 19.65
CA LYS A 183 -55.31 -13.19 20.83
C LYS A 183 -54.38 -14.41 20.88
N ALA A 184 -54.82 -15.61 20.44
CA ALA A 184 -53.91 -16.76 20.30
C ALA A 184 -52.80 -16.53 19.29
N ALA A 185 -53.12 -15.93 18.14
CA ALA A 185 -52.14 -15.63 17.10
C ALA A 185 -50.95 -14.83 17.66
N ASN A 186 -51.23 -13.85 18.54
CA ASN A 186 -50.21 -13.04 19.23
C ASN A 186 -49.37 -13.81 20.24
N ALA A 187 -49.92 -14.85 20.88
CA ALA A 187 -49.19 -15.65 21.85
C ALA A 187 -48.20 -16.60 21.16
N TRP A 188 -48.53 -17.10 19.97
CA TRP A 188 -47.69 -18.06 19.23
C TRP A 188 -46.71 -17.41 18.25
N SER A 189 -46.88 -16.14 17.89
CA SER A 189 -45.82 -15.40 17.19
C SER A 189 -44.62 -15.09 18.10
N LYS A 190 -44.80 -15.13 19.44
CA LYS A 190 -43.78 -14.81 20.46
C LYS A 190 -43.11 -16.02 21.13
N GLY A 191 -43.44 -17.28 20.79
CA GLY A 191 -42.93 -18.46 21.51
C GLY A 191 -43.01 -19.79 20.75
N ASN A 192 -42.10 -20.72 21.09
CA ASN A 192 -41.70 -21.93 20.36
C ASN A 192 -42.86 -22.78 19.80
N LEU A 193 -42.92 -22.92 18.47
CA LEU A 193 -43.58 -24.04 17.80
C LEU A 193 -43.00 -25.39 18.30
N PRO A 194 -43.74 -26.49 18.19
CA PRO A 194 -43.21 -27.81 18.55
C PRO A 194 -41.88 -28.10 17.83
N PRO A 195 -40.89 -28.75 18.49
CA PRO A 195 -39.62 -29.07 17.86
C PRO A 195 -39.80 -29.81 16.53
N GLY A 196 -39.18 -29.26 15.48
CA GLY A 196 -39.27 -29.79 14.11
C GLY A 196 -40.39 -29.20 13.25
N MET A 197 -41.24 -28.32 13.79
CA MET A 197 -42.29 -27.63 13.03
C MET A 197 -41.97 -26.16 12.79
N THR A 198 -42.31 -25.68 11.60
CA THR A 198 -41.99 -24.32 11.12
C THR A 198 -43.22 -23.40 11.06
N ASN A 199 -44.44 -23.95 11.01
CA ASN A 199 -45.69 -23.20 11.00
C ASN A 199 -46.83 -23.93 11.71
N ILE A 200 -47.95 -23.23 11.96
CA ILE A 200 -49.12 -23.81 12.66
C ILE A 200 -49.89 -24.83 11.79
N VAL A 201 -49.82 -24.70 10.45
CA VAL A 201 -50.52 -25.61 9.53
C VAL A 201 -49.91 -27.02 9.57
N GLU A 202 -48.60 -27.14 9.79
CA GLU A 202 -47.93 -28.42 10.10
C GLU A 202 -48.48 -29.08 11.35
N VAL A 203 -48.78 -28.29 12.39
CA VAL A 203 -49.40 -28.79 13.62
C VAL A 203 -50.81 -29.30 13.33
N LEU A 204 -51.60 -28.53 12.57
CA LEU A 204 -52.98 -28.88 12.19
C LEU A 204 -53.05 -30.15 11.33
N LEU A 205 -52.04 -30.38 10.49
CA LEU A 205 -51.96 -31.53 9.58
C LEU A 205 -51.11 -32.68 10.13
N LEU A 206 -50.77 -32.71 11.41
CA LEU A 206 -49.96 -33.78 12.01
C LEU A 206 -50.53 -35.21 11.84
N HIS A 207 -51.86 -35.33 11.68
CA HIS A 207 -52.49 -36.61 11.36
C HIS A 207 -52.09 -37.15 9.99
N GLU A 208 -51.84 -36.26 9.01
CA GLU A 208 -51.26 -36.60 7.71
C GLU A 208 -49.79 -36.98 7.93
N ARG A 209 -49.44 -38.24 7.65
CA ARG A 209 -48.05 -38.76 7.81
C ARG A 209 -47.11 -38.25 6.71
N SER A 210 -47.44 -37.14 6.07
CA SER A 210 -46.81 -36.62 4.86
C SER A 210 -45.61 -35.72 5.15
N GLU A 211 -44.83 -35.44 4.10
CA GLU A 211 -43.89 -34.32 4.07
C GLU A 211 -44.58 -32.99 4.43
N HIS A 212 -43.79 -32.03 4.92
CA HIS A 212 -44.22 -30.70 5.34
C HIS A 212 -45.15 -30.05 4.28
N PRO A 213 -46.30 -29.48 4.69
CA PRO A 213 -47.25 -28.83 3.79
C PRO A 213 -46.58 -27.64 3.09
N ARG A 214 -46.85 -27.48 1.79
CA ARG A 214 -46.30 -26.41 0.95
C ARG A 214 -47.43 -25.68 0.23
N ASP A 215 -47.11 -24.50 -0.31
CA ASP A 215 -48.06 -23.67 -1.06
C ASP A 215 -49.37 -23.41 -0.29
N ILE A 216 -49.18 -23.06 1.00
CA ILE A 216 -50.25 -22.81 1.98
C ILE A 216 -50.94 -21.49 1.64
N ARG A 217 -52.24 -21.53 1.37
CA ARG A 217 -53.10 -20.37 1.19
C ARG A 217 -53.86 -20.11 2.48
N VAL A 218 -54.06 -18.84 2.79
CA VAL A 218 -54.67 -18.38 4.04
C VAL A 218 -55.62 -17.20 3.87
N ILE A 219 -55.56 -16.45 2.76
CA ILE A 219 -56.39 -15.26 2.54
C ILE A 219 -57.76 -15.66 2.00
N ASP A 220 -57.81 -16.14 0.76
CA ASP A 220 -59.08 -16.46 0.08
C ASP A 220 -59.66 -17.81 0.55
N GLU A 221 -58.79 -18.75 0.92
CA GLU A 221 -59.12 -20.08 1.45
C GLU A 221 -58.00 -20.56 2.37
N LEU A 222 -58.30 -21.42 3.37
CA LEU A 222 -57.26 -22.16 4.09
C LEU A 222 -57.03 -23.51 3.40
N SER A 223 -55.97 -23.61 2.58
CA SER A 223 -55.65 -24.83 1.84
C SER A 223 -54.15 -25.03 1.71
N ALA A 224 -53.70 -26.29 1.62
CA ALA A 224 -52.29 -26.62 1.48
C ALA A 224 -52.08 -27.79 0.51
N VAL A 225 -50.89 -27.87 -0.08
CA VAL A 225 -50.44 -29.02 -0.86
C VAL A 225 -49.77 -30.01 0.10
N VAL A 226 -50.29 -31.23 0.15
CA VAL A 226 -49.84 -32.33 1.00
C VAL A 226 -49.30 -33.51 0.17
N ALA A 227 -49.00 -34.66 0.77
CA ALA A 227 -48.48 -35.83 0.07
C ALA A 227 -49.25 -36.17 -1.22
N GLY A 228 -48.50 -36.54 -2.26
CA GLY A 228 -49.05 -36.81 -3.59
C GLY A 228 -49.33 -35.54 -4.42
N ASN A 229 -48.78 -34.39 -4.00
CA ASN A 229 -48.92 -33.09 -4.69
C ASN A 229 -50.39 -32.65 -4.85
N ARG A 230 -51.25 -33.04 -3.90
CA ARG A 230 -52.68 -32.74 -3.91
C ARG A 230 -52.96 -31.53 -3.02
N ARG A 231 -53.63 -30.52 -3.58
CA ARG A 231 -54.21 -29.41 -2.81
C ARG A 231 -55.47 -29.88 -2.09
N ARG A 232 -55.57 -29.60 -0.79
CA ARG A 232 -56.76 -29.85 0.02
C ARG A 232 -57.04 -28.67 0.97
N VAL A 233 -58.32 -28.50 1.30
CA VAL A 233 -58.77 -27.54 2.32
C VAL A 233 -58.40 -28.10 3.70
N VAL A 234 -57.97 -27.20 4.60
CA VAL A 234 -57.64 -27.48 6.00
C VAL A 234 -58.70 -26.82 6.88
N GLY A 235 -59.22 -27.55 7.86
CA GLY A 235 -60.31 -27.06 8.72
C GLY A 235 -60.36 -27.72 10.10
N ILE A 236 -61.50 -27.57 10.77
CA ILE A 236 -61.74 -28.07 12.13
C ILE A 236 -61.66 -29.61 12.21
N ALA A 237 -61.95 -30.30 11.11
CA ALA A 237 -61.80 -31.75 11.01
C ALA A 237 -60.33 -32.18 11.21
N ASP A 238 -59.39 -31.43 10.62
CA ASP A 238 -57.95 -31.70 10.72
C ASP A 238 -57.44 -31.50 12.14
N LEU A 239 -57.92 -30.45 12.82
CA LEU A 239 -57.66 -30.23 14.24
C LEU A 239 -58.10 -31.42 15.11
N ARG A 240 -59.31 -31.95 14.87
CA ARG A 240 -59.84 -33.11 15.62
C ARG A 240 -59.03 -34.38 15.34
N GLN A 241 -58.69 -34.63 14.08
CA GLN A 241 -57.89 -35.79 13.68
C GLN A 241 -56.47 -35.72 14.25
N SER A 242 -55.83 -34.54 14.21
CA SER A 242 -54.50 -34.33 14.79
C SER A 242 -54.52 -34.44 16.32
N LYS A 243 -55.55 -33.95 17.03
CA LYS A 243 -55.73 -34.19 18.47
C LYS A 243 -55.80 -35.68 18.81
N SER A 244 -56.52 -36.46 18.00
CA SER A 244 -56.59 -37.92 18.15
C SER A 244 -55.23 -38.58 17.88
N ALA A 245 -54.54 -38.16 16.81
CA ALA A 245 -53.25 -38.72 16.42
C ALA A 245 -52.16 -38.50 17.50
N VAL A 246 -52.10 -37.31 18.12
CA VAL A 246 -51.10 -37.02 19.17
C VAL A 246 -51.27 -37.91 20.40
N ASN A 247 -52.49 -38.25 20.78
CA ASN A 247 -52.74 -39.12 21.94
C ASN A 247 -52.26 -40.58 21.72
N THR A 248 -52.01 -40.98 20.47
CA THR A 248 -51.55 -42.33 20.12
C THR A 248 -50.04 -42.42 19.89
N ARG A 249 -49.32 -41.29 19.93
CA ARG A 249 -47.89 -41.19 19.59
C ARG A 249 -47.10 -40.65 20.78
N SER A 250 -45.95 -41.25 21.11
CA SER A 250 -45.08 -40.81 22.22
C SER A 250 -43.86 -39.99 21.72
N GLY A 251 -43.51 -38.92 22.44
CA GLY A 251 -42.32 -38.08 22.19
C GLY A 251 -42.50 -36.61 22.59
N ASP A 252 -41.41 -35.92 22.91
CA ASP A 252 -41.42 -34.53 23.40
C ASP A 252 -42.03 -33.52 22.40
N SER A 253 -41.85 -33.78 21.09
CA SER A 253 -42.48 -32.99 20.03
C SER A 253 -44.00 -33.20 19.98
N MET A 254 -44.47 -34.42 20.25
CA MET A 254 -45.90 -34.74 20.30
C MET A 254 -46.58 -34.10 21.51
N GLU A 255 -45.93 -34.09 22.68
CA GLU A 255 -46.46 -33.41 23.87
C GLU A 255 -46.54 -31.88 23.68
N SER A 256 -45.56 -31.30 22.98
CA SER A 256 -45.57 -29.87 22.59
C SER A 256 -46.68 -29.57 21.57
N ALA A 257 -46.86 -30.43 20.56
CA ALA A 257 -47.95 -30.32 19.58
C ALA A 257 -49.33 -30.47 20.24
N LYS A 258 -49.46 -31.36 21.25
CA LYS A 258 -50.69 -31.54 22.04
C LYS A 258 -51.16 -30.25 22.68
N LYS A 259 -50.24 -29.47 23.26
CA LYS A 259 -50.53 -28.19 23.91
C LYS A 259 -51.03 -27.16 22.89
N VAL A 260 -50.39 -27.06 21.73
CA VAL A 260 -50.79 -26.15 20.65
C VAL A 260 -52.18 -26.52 20.13
N LEU A 261 -52.41 -27.80 19.77
CA LEU A 261 -53.71 -28.27 19.28
C LEU A 261 -54.83 -28.08 20.30
N THR A 262 -54.57 -28.36 21.59
CA THR A 262 -55.56 -28.15 22.66
C THR A 262 -56.04 -26.71 22.66
N LYS A 263 -55.11 -25.75 22.69
CA LYS A 263 -55.40 -24.31 22.71
C LYS A 263 -56.03 -23.79 21.41
N ILE A 264 -55.65 -24.31 20.23
CA ILE A 264 -56.38 -24.01 18.97
C ILE A 264 -57.85 -24.44 19.12
N GLY A 265 -58.11 -25.63 19.66
CA GLY A 265 -59.48 -26.11 19.80
C GLY A 265 -60.26 -25.56 20.99
N GLU A 266 -59.66 -24.72 21.84
CA GLU A 266 -60.38 -23.89 22.81
C GLU A 266 -60.90 -22.60 22.15
N GLU A 267 -60.21 -22.10 21.12
CA GLU A 267 -60.53 -20.84 20.44
C GLU A 267 -61.25 -21.01 19.09
N CYS A 268 -61.16 -22.18 18.46
CA CYS A 268 -61.76 -22.45 17.16
C CYS A 268 -62.85 -23.54 17.24
N THR A 269 -64.05 -23.22 16.74
CA THR A 269 -65.20 -24.14 16.68
C THR A 269 -65.66 -24.45 15.26
N THR A 270 -65.38 -23.54 14.31
CA THR A 270 -65.72 -23.64 12.89
C THR A 270 -64.48 -23.60 12.00
N ASP A 271 -64.63 -23.96 10.72
CA ASP A 271 -63.55 -23.84 9.71
C ASP A 271 -63.12 -22.38 9.50
N SER A 272 -64.06 -21.41 9.63
CA SER A 272 -63.75 -19.98 9.55
C SER A 272 -62.85 -19.56 10.71
N ASP A 273 -63.15 -20.01 11.93
CA ASP A 273 -62.34 -19.67 13.12
C ASP A 273 -60.89 -20.17 12.95
N VAL A 274 -60.72 -21.36 12.36
CA VAL A 274 -59.39 -21.93 12.07
C VAL A 274 -58.67 -21.10 11.01
N ARG A 275 -59.34 -20.75 9.90
CA ARG A 275 -58.75 -19.88 8.87
C ARG A 275 -58.34 -18.54 9.43
N ASP A 276 -59.22 -17.88 10.17
CA ASP A 276 -59.03 -16.52 10.66
C ASP A 276 -57.88 -16.46 11.68
N LEU A 277 -57.77 -17.48 12.55
CA LEU A 277 -56.62 -17.66 13.45
C LEU A 277 -55.31 -17.81 12.68
N ILE A 278 -55.29 -18.65 11.64
CA ILE A 278 -54.08 -18.92 10.85
C ILE A 278 -53.67 -17.69 10.03
N LEU A 279 -54.63 -17.01 9.42
CA LEU A 279 -54.40 -15.75 8.71
C LEU A 279 -53.84 -14.68 9.65
N ALA A 280 -54.42 -14.52 10.85
CA ALA A 280 -53.92 -13.60 11.86
C ALA A 280 -52.49 -13.93 12.31
N TRP A 281 -52.14 -15.22 12.44
CA TRP A 281 -50.78 -15.65 12.78
C TRP A 281 -49.78 -15.31 11.68
N TRP A 282 -50.10 -15.61 10.42
CA TRP A 282 -49.23 -15.28 9.29
C TRP A 282 -49.07 -13.77 9.09
N ALA A 283 -50.13 -13.00 9.28
CA ALA A 283 -50.07 -11.54 9.23
C ALA A 283 -49.15 -10.97 10.33
N LYS A 284 -49.24 -11.51 11.55
CA LYS A 284 -48.34 -11.11 12.65
C LYS A 284 -46.89 -11.51 12.41
N LEU A 285 -46.65 -12.68 11.81
CA LEU A 285 -45.30 -13.10 11.43
C LEU A 285 -44.72 -12.15 10.36
N ALA A 286 -45.51 -11.83 9.33
CA ALA A 286 -45.13 -10.86 8.30
C ALA A 286 -44.81 -9.47 8.90
N GLU A 287 -45.65 -9.00 9.83
CA GLU A 287 -45.43 -7.74 10.56
C GLU A 287 -44.14 -7.78 11.39
N GLN A 288 -43.87 -8.86 12.12
CA GLN A 288 -42.67 -9.03 12.93
C GLN A 288 -41.39 -9.05 12.08
N LEU A 289 -41.41 -9.74 10.94
CA LEU A 289 -40.27 -9.81 10.02
C LEU A 289 -39.90 -8.42 9.48
N VAL A 290 -40.88 -7.58 9.15
CA VAL A 290 -40.64 -6.25 8.60
C VAL A 290 -40.38 -5.22 9.70
N ARG A 291 -41.28 -5.08 10.69
CA ARG A 291 -41.25 -4.00 11.69
C ARG A 291 -40.33 -4.27 12.86
N THR A 292 -40.23 -5.52 13.33
CA THR A 292 -39.40 -5.86 14.49
C THR A 292 -38.01 -6.29 14.10
N GLN A 293 -37.88 -7.06 13.02
CA GLN A 293 -36.59 -7.58 12.54
C GLN A 293 -35.95 -6.70 11.44
N GLY A 294 -36.67 -5.68 10.96
CA GLY A 294 -36.14 -4.72 9.97
C GLY A 294 -35.82 -5.33 8.60
N LEU A 295 -36.42 -6.49 8.26
CA LEU A 295 -36.16 -7.12 6.97
C LEU A 295 -36.82 -6.33 5.84
N THR A 296 -36.12 -6.26 4.70
CA THR A 296 -36.72 -5.73 3.47
C THR A 296 -37.87 -6.62 3.00
N PRO A 297 -38.89 -6.07 2.31
CA PRO A 297 -40.05 -6.85 1.85
C PRO A 297 -39.68 -8.09 1.04
N THR A 298 -38.64 -8.03 0.21
CA THR A 298 -38.15 -9.17 -0.59
C THR A 298 -37.53 -10.28 0.27
N LEU A 299 -36.77 -9.93 1.32
CA LEU A 299 -36.21 -10.91 2.26
C LEU A 299 -37.29 -11.53 3.14
N ALA A 300 -38.27 -10.73 3.58
CA ALA A 300 -39.44 -11.22 4.30
C ALA A 300 -40.26 -12.18 3.44
N LEU A 301 -40.45 -11.88 2.14
CA LEU A 301 -41.16 -12.74 1.18
C LEU A 301 -40.49 -14.12 1.07
N ASN A 302 -39.18 -14.14 0.85
CA ASN A 302 -38.41 -15.39 0.78
C ASN A 302 -38.55 -16.22 2.06
N ARG A 303 -38.59 -15.57 3.22
CA ARG A 303 -38.72 -16.24 4.52
C ARG A 303 -40.12 -16.81 4.73
N LEU A 304 -41.18 -16.09 4.36
CA LEU A 304 -42.55 -16.61 4.43
C LEU A 304 -42.76 -17.81 3.49
N MET A 305 -42.22 -17.73 2.26
CA MET A 305 -42.27 -18.83 1.29
C MET A 305 -41.46 -20.04 1.75
N ALA A 306 -40.29 -19.85 2.37
CA ALA A 306 -39.48 -20.93 2.92
C ALA A 306 -40.19 -21.69 4.07
N ILE A 307 -41.08 -21.01 4.78
CA ILE A 307 -41.93 -21.59 5.84
C ILE A 307 -43.22 -22.21 5.25
N GLY A 308 -43.39 -22.17 3.93
CA GLY A 308 -44.43 -22.90 3.19
C GLY A 308 -45.62 -22.06 2.69
N LEU A 309 -45.65 -20.74 2.95
CA LEU A 309 -46.74 -19.87 2.50
C LEU A 309 -46.74 -19.69 0.97
N ALA A 310 -47.92 -19.68 0.36
CA ALA A 310 -48.10 -19.44 -1.07
C ALA A 310 -47.58 -18.05 -1.47
N ASP A 311 -46.88 -17.97 -2.62
CA ASP A 311 -46.24 -16.75 -3.12
C ASP A 311 -47.20 -15.55 -3.17
N LEU A 312 -48.43 -15.76 -3.66
CA LEU A 312 -49.43 -14.69 -3.79
C LEU A 312 -49.90 -14.17 -2.43
N ASP A 313 -50.19 -15.06 -1.48
CA ASP A 313 -50.66 -14.67 -0.15
C ASP A 313 -49.54 -14.02 0.66
N ALA A 314 -48.30 -14.49 0.51
CA ALA A 314 -47.13 -13.87 1.11
C ALA A 314 -46.93 -12.43 0.62
N ARG A 315 -47.05 -12.18 -0.70
CA ARG A 315 -46.98 -10.83 -1.27
C ARG A 315 -48.11 -9.94 -0.79
N ARG A 316 -49.35 -10.45 -0.76
CA ARG A 316 -50.53 -9.71 -0.28
C ARG A 316 -50.41 -9.33 1.20
N LEU A 317 -49.95 -10.24 2.05
CA LEU A 317 -49.70 -9.94 3.47
C LEU A 317 -48.61 -8.89 3.66
N LEU A 318 -47.48 -8.99 2.95
CA LEU A 318 -46.39 -8.03 3.07
C LEU A 318 -46.75 -6.66 2.49
N ALA A 319 -47.55 -6.61 1.41
CA ALA A 319 -48.12 -5.37 0.90
C ALA A 319 -49.05 -4.72 1.95
N GLY A 320 -49.90 -5.53 2.59
CA GLY A 320 -50.75 -5.10 3.70
C GLY A 320 -49.98 -4.63 4.94
N VAL A 321 -48.78 -5.17 5.22
CA VAL A 321 -47.92 -4.70 6.33
C VAL A 321 -47.23 -3.38 6.01
N ALA A 322 -46.82 -3.18 4.74
CA ALA A 322 -46.24 -1.94 4.26
C ALA A 322 -47.25 -0.79 4.30
N THR A 323 -48.52 -1.08 4.00
CA THR A 323 -49.63 -0.10 4.09
C THR A 323 -50.27 -0.03 5.48
N GLY A 324 -50.23 -1.11 6.26
CA GLY A 324 -50.88 -1.29 7.57
C GLY A 324 -50.18 -0.64 8.76
N GLY A 325 -49.56 0.52 8.59
CA GLY A 325 -49.55 1.48 9.69
C GLY A 325 -50.97 2.04 9.80
N SER A 326 -51.47 2.28 11.02
CA SER A 326 -52.74 2.99 11.25
C SER A 326 -53.00 4.01 10.15
N GLY A 327 -54.21 3.99 9.57
CA GLY A 327 -54.61 4.86 8.47
C GLY A 327 -54.14 6.30 8.69
N PRO A 328 -53.90 7.08 7.61
CA PRO A 328 -53.23 8.37 7.66
C PRO A 328 -53.64 9.19 8.89
N ASP A 329 -52.72 9.30 9.85
CA ASP A 329 -52.92 10.04 11.09
C ASP A 329 -52.51 11.49 10.82
N ILE A 330 -53.27 12.45 11.34
CA ILE A 330 -52.94 13.87 11.26
C ILE A 330 -51.59 14.17 11.93
N ALA A 331 -51.14 13.31 12.86
CA ALA A 331 -49.80 13.37 13.43
C ALA A 331 -48.69 13.17 12.37
N LYS A 332 -48.93 12.36 11.32
CA LYS A 332 -47.97 12.12 10.23
C LYS A 332 -47.73 13.35 9.33
N VAL A 333 -48.60 14.37 9.39
CA VAL A 333 -48.40 15.64 8.66
C VAL A 333 -47.11 16.31 9.13
N LYS A 334 -46.83 16.30 10.46
CA LYS A 334 -45.61 16.87 11.01
C LYS A 334 -44.37 16.04 10.66
N ASP A 335 -44.50 14.72 10.60
CA ASP A 335 -43.41 13.83 10.19
C ASP A 335 -43.03 14.08 8.72
N LEU A 336 -44.02 14.27 7.84
CA LEU A 336 -43.79 14.63 6.43
C LEU A 336 -43.14 16.02 6.29
N ILE A 337 -43.56 17.01 7.09
CA ILE A 337 -42.90 18.33 7.13
C ILE A 337 -41.44 18.18 7.59
N ALA A 338 -41.19 17.38 8.64
CA ALA A 338 -39.83 17.14 9.14
C ALA A 338 -38.96 16.37 8.13
N ALA A 339 -39.57 15.54 7.29
CA ALA A 339 -38.92 14.83 6.19
C ALA A 339 -38.72 15.71 4.92
N GLY A 340 -39.20 16.96 4.92
CA GLY A 340 -39.10 17.86 3.78
C GLY A 340 -40.09 17.55 2.64
N ASP A 341 -41.20 16.85 2.93
CA ASP A 341 -42.29 16.57 1.99
C ASP A 341 -43.49 17.48 2.25
N LEU A 342 -43.33 18.79 2.01
CA LEU A 342 -44.41 19.75 2.22
C LEU A 342 -45.63 19.47 1.32
N SER A 343 -45.39 19.07 0.08
CA SER A 343 -46.46 18.74 -0.88
C SER A 343 -47.26 17.50 -0.45
N GLY A 344 -46.60 16.45 0.06
CA GLY A 344 -47.24 15.29 0.67
C GLY A 344 -47.96 15.62 1.97
N ALA A 345 -47.34 16.43 2.84
CA ALA A 345 -47.96 16.91 4.09
C ALA A 345 -49.27 17.67 3.82
N ARG A 346 -49.28 18.55 2.81
CA ARG A 346 -50.47 19.32 2.41
C ARG A 346 -51.58 18.42 1.85
N ARG A 347 -51.23 17.47 0.97
CA ARG A 347 -52.20 16.48 0.44
C ARG A 347 -52.81 15.64 1.55
N LEU A 348 -51.98 15.17 2.49
CA LEU A 348 -52.42 14.39 3.64
C LEU A 348 -53.35 15.21 4.56
N TYR A 349 -52.97 16.44 4.90
CA TYR A 349 -53.78 17.32 5.72
C TYR A 349 -55.15 17.62 5.07
N LEU A 350 -55.16 17.94 3.78
CA LEU A 350 -56.40 18.18 3.02
C LEU A 350 -57.27 16.92 2.89
N ALA A 351 -56.67 15.74 2.74
CA ALA A 351 -57.42 14.48 2.68
C ALA A 351 -58.09 14.11 4.01
N LEU A 352 -57.49 14.51 5.15
CA LEU A 352 -58.00 14.19 6.49
C LEU A 352 -58.98 15.23 7.05
N VAL A 353 -58.82 16.49 6.67
CA VAL A 353 -59.56 17.64 7.25
C VAL A 353 -60.45 18.35 6.22
N GLY A 354 -60.11 18.28 4.92
CA GLY A 354 -60.78 18.99 3.84
C GLY A 354 -62.20 18.48 3.59
N GLY A 355 -63.16 19.00 4.37
CA GLY A 355 -64.59 18.68 4.27
C GLY A 355 -65.31 18.52 5.61
N ASP A 356 -64.59 18.59 6.74
CA ASP A 356 -65.15 18.32 8.07
C ASP A 356 -64.67 19.40 9.08
N GLU A 357 -65.50 20.43 9.28
CA GLU A 357 -65.17 21.61 10.12
C GLU A 357 -64.92 21.25 11.59
N ASP A 358 -65.57 20.20 12.10
CA ASP A 358 -65.39 19.73 13.47
C ASP A 358 -64.01 19.07 13.65
N LYS A 359 -63.52 18.35 12.64
CA LYS A 359 -62.15 17.79 12.64
C LYS A 359 -61.09 18.87 12.50
N ALA A 360 -61.36 19.94 11.76
CA ALA A 360 -60.45 21.08 11.62
C ALA A 360 -60.22 21.81 12.96
N GLN A 361 -61.20 21.78 13.86
CA GLN A 361 -61.13 22.40 15.20
C GLN A 361 -60.45 21.53 16.25
N SER A 362 -60.08 20.28 15.94
CA SER A 362 -59.31 19.43 16.85
C SER A 362 -57.95 20.06 17.19
N PRO A 363 -57.48 20.00 18.45
CA PRO A 363 -56.18 20.56 18.85
C PRO A 363 -55.01 20.06 17.99
N ILE A 364 -55.04 18.78 17.61
CA ILE A 364 -53.97 18.14 16.81
C ILE A 364 -54.03 18.62 15.35
N ALA A 365 -55.23 18.84 14.81
CA ALA A 365 -55.42 19.38 13.47
C ALA A 365 -54.97 20.84 13.38
N ARG A 366 -55.22 21.65 14.42
CA ARG A 366 -54.75 23.05 14.50
C ARG A 366 -53.23 23.12 14.56
N GLU A 367 -52.61 22.27 15.36
CA GLU A 367 -51.15 22.24 15.48
C GLU A 367 -50.47 21.76 14.19
N ALA A 368 -51.08 20.81 13.47
CA ALA A 368 -50.63 20.39 12.15
C ALA A 368 -50.80 21.51 11.10
N ALA A 369 -51.89 22.29 11.17
CA ALA A 369 -52.12 23.44 10.28
C ALA A 369 -51.10 24.57 10.52
N GLU A 370 -50.79 24.86 11.78
CA GLU A 370 -49.77 25.84 12.18
C GLU A 370 -48.38 25.41 11.67
N ALA A 371 -48.03 24.13 11.83
CA ALA A 371 -46.77 23.58 11.31
C ALA A 371 -46.69 23.65 9.77
N LEU A 372 -47.79 23.35 9.08
CA LEU A 372 -47.88 23.43 7.62
C LEU A 372 -47.70 24.89 7.13
N THR A 373 -48.38 25.83 7.79
CA THR A 373 -48.29 27.26 7.49
C THR A 373 -46.86 27.77 7.69
N ALA A 374 -46.23 27.41 8.81
CA ALA A 374 -44.85 27.80 9.08
C ALA A 374 -43.85 27.23 8.05
N ALA A 375 -44.08 26.00 7.57
CA ALA A 375 -43.27 25.41 6.50
C ALA A 375 -43.50 26.11 5.15
N GLU A 376 -44.74 26.44 4.80
CA GLU A 376 -45.06 27.23 3.60
C GLU A 376 -44.44 28.64 3.63
N GLU A 377 -44.47 29.31 4.78
CA GLU A 377 -43.82 30.60 5.00
C GLU A 377 -42.31 30.49 4.86
N ARG A 378 -41.68 29.46 5.44
CA ARG A 378 -40.24 29.21 5.29
C ARG A 378 -39.84 28.99 3.84
N LYS A 379 -40.57 28.14 3.11
CA LYS A 379 -40.34 27.91 1.68
C LYS A 379 -40.48 29.21 0.89
N SER A 380 -41.51 30.01 1.18
CA SER A 380 -41.74 31.31 0.52
C SER A 380 -40.62 32.31 0.80
N ALA A 381 -40.14 32.39 2.05
CA ALA A 381 -39.01 33.22 2.44
C ALA A 381 -37.71 32.79 1.75
N ALA A 382 -37.47 31.48 1.63
CA ALA A 382 -36.32 30.94 0.91
C ALA A 382 -36.38 31.24 -0.60
N MET A 383 -37.56 31.14 -1.21
CA MET A 383 -37.77 31.52 -2.62
C MET A 383 -37.59 33.02 -2.86
N GLU A 384 -37.96 33.87 -1.91
CA GLU A 384 -37.73 35.31 -1.99
C GLU A 384 -36.24 35.66 -1.81
N ALA A 385 -35.55 35.01 -0.87
CA ALA A 385 -34.10 35.13 -0.71
C ALA A 385 -33.35 34.73 -1.98
N TYR A 386 -33.82 33.68 -2.68
CA TYR A 386 -33.29 33.31 -4.00
C TYR A 386 -33.43 34.45 -5.03
N ARG A 387 -34.61 35.07 -5.14
CA ARG A 387 -34.84 36.18 -6.08
C ARG A 387 -33.94 37.37 -5.79
N GLN A 388 -33.78 37.71 -4.51
CA GLN A 388 -32.88 38.80 -4.07
C GLN A 388 -31.42 38.49 -4.40
N ALA A 389 -30.97 37.27 -4.13
CA ALA A 389 -29.61 36.83 -4.41
C ALA A 389 -29.29 36.86 -5.92
N ILE A 390 -30.21 36.40 -6.77
CA ILE A 390 -30.05 36.47 -8.23
C ILE A 390 -30.00 37.92 -8.73
N ALA A 391 -30.81 38.83 -8.17
CA ALA A 391 -30.83 40.24 -8.58
C ALA A 391 -29.47 40.93 -8.37
N VAL A 392 -28.74 40.56 -7.31
CA VAL A 392 -27.38 41.06 -7.02
C VAL A 392 -26.26 40.15 -7.55
N LYS A 393 -26.60 39.11 -8.32
CA LYS A 393 -25.67 38.10 -8.88
C LYS A 393 -24.88 37.31 -7.81
N ASP A 394 -25.43 37.18 -6.61
CA ASP A 394 -24.90 36.27 -5.60
C ASP A 394 -25.40 34.84 -5.84
N LEU A 395 -24.67 34.11 -6.68
CA LEU A 395 -24.99 32.72 -7.03
C LEU A 395 -24.86 31.78 -5.82
N SER A 396 -24.01 32.12 -4.85
CA SER A 396 -23.79 31.32 -3.65
C SER A 396 -24.98 31.42 -2.69
N GLY A 397 -25.45 32.65 -2.44
CA GLY A 397 -26.67 32.92 -1.70
C GLY A 397 -27.90 32.34 -2.39
N ALA A 398 -27.98 32.43 -3.73
CA ALA A 398 -29.07 31.85 -4.50
C ALA A 398 -29.14 30.31 -4.35
N ARG A 399 -28.00 29.62 -4.35
CA ARG A 399 -27.95 28.16 -4.16
C ARG A 399 -28.29 27.76 -2.73
N ALA A 400 -27.80 28.51 -1.74
CA ALA A 400 -28.14 28.28 -0.33
C ALA A 400 -29.64 28.43 -0.08
N ALA A 401 -30.25 29.49 -0.63
CA ALA A 401 -31.68 29.75 -0.53
C ALA A 401 -32.53 28.65 -1.18
N LEU A 402 -32.18 28.19 -2.39
CA LEU A 402 -32.87 27.05 -3.01
C LEU A 402 -32.60 25.73 -2.28
N GLY A 403 -31.44 25.56 -1.65
CA GLY A 403 -31.14 24.42 -0.78
C GLY A 403 -32.05 24.39 0.45
N ASP A 404 -32.28 25.54 1.09
CA ASP A 404 -33.24 25.67 2.20
C ASP A 404 -34.67 25.40 1.72
N ALA A 405 -35.09 25.98 0.59
CA ALA A 405 -36.41 25.72 0.01
C ALA A 405 -36.61 24.22 -0.32
N ARG A 406 -35.59 23.54 -0.86
CA ARG A 406 -35.62 22.10 -1.14
C ARG A 406 -35.65 21.24 0.12
N SER A 407 -35.04 21.70 1.21
CA SER A 407 -35.11 20.99 2.50
C SER A 407 -36.51 21.00 3.11
N VAL A 408 -37.34 21.95 2.70
CA VAL A 408 -38.75 22.06 3.10
C VAL A 408 -39.67 21.30 2.13
N ASP A 409 -39.38 21.33 0.82
CA ASP A 409 -40.16 20.64 -0.21
C ASP A 409 -39.24 20.05 -1.29
N HIS A 410 -38.80 18.80 -1.08
CA HIS A 410 -37.81 18.16 -1.95
C HIS A 410 -38.36 17.75 -3.32
N GLU A 411 -39.67 17.54 -3.43
CA GLU A 411 -40.37 17.13 -4.65
C GLU A 411 -40.75 18.33 -5.55
N ASP A 412 -40.42 19.57 -5.16
CA ASP A 412 -40.70 20.74 -5.97
C ASP A 412 -39.79 20.79 -7.22
N THR A 413 -40.40 20.46 -8.36
CA THR A 413 -39.75 20.46 -9.67
C THR A 413 -39.21 21.83 -10.09
N GLU A 414 -39.82 22.94 -9.65
CA GLU A 414 -39.34 24.29 -9.94
C GLU A 414 -38.05 24.58 -9.18
N ILE A 415 -37.95 24.19 -7.89
CA ILE A 415 -36.72 24.32 -7.11
C ILE A 415 -35.59 23.51 -7.76
N THR A 416 -35.89 22.28 -8.19
CA THR A 416 -34.94 21.41 -8.88
C THR A 416 -34.48 22.03 -10.21
N ARG A 417 -35.41 22.57 -11.00
CA ARG A 417 -35.12 23.27 -12.25
C ARG A 417 -34.24 24.50 -12.02
N LEU A 418 -34.57 25.34 -11.03
CA LEU A 418 -33.79 26.54 -10.70
C LEU A 418 -32.38 26.19 -10.19
N LEU A 419 -32.25 25.16 -9.36
CA LEU A 419 -30.94 24.65 -8.91
C LEU A 419 -30.06 24.15 -10.08
N SER A 420 -30.67 23.56 -11.11
CA SER A 420 -29.95 23.09 -12.30
C SER A 420 -29.40 24.22 -13.17
N GLN A 421 -29.98 25.42 -13.08
CA GLN A 421 -29.58 26.60 -13.87
C GLN A 421 -28.47 27.41 -13.22
N ILE A 422 -28.27 27.28 -11.90
CA ILE A 422 -27.17 27.95 -11.21
C ILE A 422 -25.86 27.22 -11.59
N PRO A 423 -24.88 27.92 -12.19
CA PRO A 423 -23.58 27.32 -12.51
C PRO A 423 -22.93 26.69 -11.26
N PRO A 424 -22.04 25.70 -11.41
CA PRO A 424 -21.27 25.19 -10.28
C PRO A 424 -20.41 26.27 -9.61
N ASP A 425 -19.96 26.01 -8.39
CA ASP A 425 -19.03 26.89 -7.70
C ASP A 425 -17.68 26.96 -8.41
N GLN A 426 -17.05 28.14 -8.30
CA GLN A 426 -15.71 28.37 -8.79
C GLN A 426 -14.74 27.39 -8.11
N PRO A 427 -13.89 26.67 -8.87
CA PRO A 427 -12.83 25.88 -8.28
C PRO A 427 -11.91 26.74 -7.40
N THR A 428 -11.31 26.17 -6.37
CA THR A 428 -10.46 26.91 -5.43
C THR A 428 -9.07 26.32 -5.33
N GLY A 429 -8.09 27.10 -4.86
CA GLY A 429 -6.73 26.62 -4.60
C GLY A 429 -6.03 26.06 -5.84
N LEU A 430 -6.21 26.70 -7.01
CA LEU A 430 -5.50 26.33 -8.23
C LEU A 430 -3.99 26.56 -8.05
N ASP A 431 -3.26 25.48 -7.85
CA ASP A 431 -1.81 25.45 -7.85
C ASP A 431 -1.29 25.09 -9.24
N VAL A 432 -0.27 25.83 -9.68
CA VAL A 432 0.36 25.66 -11.00
C VAL A 432 1.85 25.72 -10.79
N SER A 433 2.52 24.61 -11.07
CA SER A 433 3.96 24.47 -10.88
C SER A 433 4.62 23.79 -12.07
N TYR A 434 5.85 24.19 -12.40
CA TYR A 434 6.65 23.51 -13.40
C TYR A 434 7.22 22.23 -12.81
N SER A 435 7.12 21.12 -13.54
CA SER A 435 7.69 19.82 -13.19
C SER A 435 8.94 19.57 -14.03
N PRO A 436 10.16 19.70 -13.47
CA PRO A 436 11.39 19.48 -14.23
C PRO A 436 11.53 18.04 -14.74
N SER A 437 11.07 17.05 -13.95
CA SER A 437 11.16 15.63 -14.31
C SER A 437 10.27 15.24 -15.50
N ARG A 438 9.09 15.84 -15.60
CA ARG A 438 8.15 15.61 -16.71
C ARG A 438 8.25 16.66 -17.83
N LYS A 439 9.11 17.67 -17.66
CA LYS A 439 9.32 18.78 -18.61
C LYS A 439 8.02 19.51 -19.00
N GLY A 440 7.09 19.67 -18.06
CA GLY A 440 5.78 20.29 -18.30
C GLY A 440 5.21 20.98 -17.05
N VAL A 441 4.00 21.53 -17.14
CA VAL A 441 3.33 22.21 -16.01
C VAL A 441 2.28 21.28 -15.40
N ALA A 442 2.38 21.07 -14.08
CA ALA A 442 1.38 20.37 -13.30
C ALA A 442 0.37 21.37 -12.73
N LEU A 443 -0.90 21.00 -12.79
CA LEU A 443 -2.02 21.78 -12.27
C LEU A 443 -2.80 20.94 -11.29
N ALA A 444 -3.16 21.52 -10.15
CA ALA A 444 -4.04 20.90 -9.17
C ALA A 444 -5.01 21.96 -8.62
N TRP A 445 -6.26 21.58 -8.39
CA TRP A 445 -7.27 22.46 -7.80
C TRP A 445 -8.17 21.69 -6.86
N ARG A 446 -9.04 22.40 -6.15
CA ARG A 446 -10.11 21.83 -5.35
C ARG A 446 -11.45 22.14 -5.99
N GLY A 447 -12.17 21.08 -6.29
CA GLY A 447 -13.51 21.10 -6.86
C GLY A 447 -14.58 20.62 -5.88
N ALA A 448 -15.84 20.87 -6.21
CA ALA A 448 -16.97 20.32 -5.49
C ALA A 448 -17.03 18.78 -5.59
N GLN A 449 -17.59 18.13 -4.56
CA GLN A 449 -17.68 16.66 -4.43
C GLN A 449 -18.84 16.04 -5.23
N ASP A 450 -19.48 16.82 -6.10
CA ASP A 450 -20.60 16.38 -6.93
C ASP A 450 -20.06 15.60 -8.16
N PRO A 451 -20.43 14.32 -8.32
CA PRO A 451 -19.93 13.47 -9.41
C PRO A 451 -20.42 13.91 -10.80
N ASP A 452 -21.37 14.84 -10.92
CA ASP A 452 -21.84 15.37 -12.19
C ASP A 452 -21.07 16.62 -12.66
N ILE A 453 -20.18 17.15 -11.81
CA ILE A 453 -19.33 18.28 -12.17
C ILE A 453 -18.13 17.78 -12.99
N ARG A 454 -17.82 18.51 -14.05
CA ARG A 454 -16.63 18.35 -14.88
C ARG A 454 -15.86 19.65 -14.94
N TYR A 455 -14.57 19.55 -15.23
CA TYR A 455 -13.65 20.67 -15.33
C TYR A 455 -13.08 20.79 -16.74
N THR A 456 -12.94 22.03 -17.20
CA THR A 456 -12.15 22.37 -18.39
C THR A 456 -11.02 23.29 -17.98
N VAL A 457 -9.80 22.90 -18.37
CA VAL A 457 -8.57 23.63 -18.11
C VAL A 457 -8.09 24.26 -19.40
N VAL A 458 -7.88 25.57 -19.39
CA VAL A 458 -7.39 26.33 -20.55
C VAL A 458 -6.17 27.15 -20.17
N ARG A 459 -5.25 27.30 -21.12
CA ARG A 459 -4.08 28.17 -21.05
C ARG A 459 -4.25 29.35 -22.00
N SER A 460 -3.90 30.55 -21.55
CA SER A 460 -3.94 31.78 -22.33
C SER A 460 -2.69 32.62 -22.15
N GLU A 461 -2.32 33.32 -23.21
CA GLU A 461 -1.19 34.27 -23.28
C GLU A 461 -1.66 35.72 -23.12
N SER A 462 -2.93 36.00 -23.42
CA SER A 462 -3.49 37.36 -23.48
C SER A 462 -4.24 37.77 -22.22
N GLY A 463 -4.05 37.06 -21.11
CA GLY A 463 -4.75 37.31 -19.83
C GLY A 463 -5.78 36.23 -19.47
N THR A 464 -6.63 36.54 -18.49
CA THR A 464 -7.65 35.60 -17.98
C THR A 464 -8.66 35.23 -19.07
N PRO A 465 -8.80 33.93 -19.43
CA PRO A 465 -9.83 33.47 -20.35
C PRO A 465 -11.24 33.85 -19.90
N ALA A 466 -12.06 34.36 -20.81
CA ALA A 466 -13.43 34.75 -20.50
C ALA A 466 -14.39 33.55 -20.35
N ASN A 467 -14.09 32.42 -21.00
CA ASN A 467 -14.90 31.21 -21.01
C ASN A 467 -14.03 29.99 -21.39
N PRO A 468 -14.47 28.73 -21.18
CA PRO A 468 -13.66 27.54 -21.41
C PRO A 468 -13.33 27.24 -22.89
N LYS A 469 -13.83 28.03 -23.85
CA LYS A 469 -13.52 27.91 -25.28
C LYS A 469 -12.43 28.90 -25.75
N VAL A 470 -11.98 29.80 -24.87
CA VAL A 470 -10.98 30.83 -25.19
C VAL A 470 -9.61 30.40 -24.65
N GLY A 471 -8.63 30.31 -25.54
CA GLY A 471 -7.26 29.84 -25.23
C GLY A 471 -7.01 28.41 -25.71
N LEU A 472 -5.87 27.83 -25.30
CA LEU A 472 -5.52 26.44 -25.59
C LEU A 472 -6.10 25.52 -24.52
N THR A 473 -6.94 24.57 -24.91
CA THR A 473 -7.48 23.57 -23.98
C THR A 473 -6.40 22.55 -23.60
N ILE A 474 -6.12 22.44 -22.30
CA ILE A 474 -5.19 21.46 -21.72
C ILE A 474 -5.92 20.18 -21.32
N ALA A 475 -7.10 20.33 -20.70
CA ALA A 475 -7.99 19.23 -20.37
C ALA A 475 -9.43 19.64 -20.64
N ALA A 476 -10.19 18.76 -21.28
CA ALA A 476 -11.59 18.99 -21.63
C ALA A 476 -12.49 18.06 -20.81
N ALA A 477 -13.49 18.63 -20.12
CA ALA A 477 -14.53 17.87 -19.41
C ALA A 477 -14.00 16.74 -18.50
N THR A 478 -12.91 16.99 -17.76
CA THR A 478 -12.34 15.98 -16.84
C THR A 478 -13.07 15.95 -15.51
N ALA A 479 -13.18 14.77 -14.89
CA ALA A 479 -13.62 14.62 -13.50
C ALA A 479 -12.44 14.78 -12.51
N ASP A 480 -11.20 14.65 -12.99
CA ASP A 480 -10.01 14.80 -12.17
C ASP A 480 -9.85 16.25 -11.70
N GLN A 481 -9.34 16.42 -10.48
CA GLN A 481 -9.01 17.74 -9.93
C GLN A 481 -7.52 18.10 -10.15
N ALA A 482 -6.93 17.52 -11.19
CA ALA A 482 -5.56 17.76 -11.62
C ALA A 482 -5.47 17.65 -13.14
N ALA A 483 -4.51 18.36 -13.72
CA ALA A 483 -4.18 18.30 -15.14
C ALA A 483 -2.68 18.50 -15.35
N PHE A 484 -2.21 18.15 -16.54
CA PHE A 484 -0.81 18.32 -16.92
C PHE A 484 -0.71 18.93 -18.32
N ASP A 485 0.03 20.02 -18.45
CA ASP A 485 0.40 20.61 -19.73
C ASP A 485 1.80 20.13 -20.13
N PRO A 486 1.93 19.23 -21.13
CA PRO A 486 3.20 18.71 -21.59
C PRO A 486 3.99 19.68 -22.47
N SER A 487 3.41 20.81 -22.86
CA SER A 487 4.03 21.76 -23.79
C SER A 487 3.79 23.20 -23.34
N PRO A 488 4.26 23.57 -22.13
CA PRO A 488 4.06 24.90 -21.59
C PRO A 488 4.86 25.94 -22.37
N LEU A 489 4.42 27.19 -22.28
CA LEU A 489 5.15 28.31 -22.86
C LEU A 489 6.38 28.63 -22.00
N VAL A 490 7.56 28.43 -22.57
CA VAL A 490 8.84 28.77 -21.94
C VAL A 490 9.08 30.27 -22.11
N ALA A 491 9.66 30.92 -21.10
CA ALA A 491 10.02 32.35 -21.13
C ALA A 491 8.86 33.35 -21.40
N HIS A 492 7.61 32.89 -21.32
CA HIS A 492 6.41 33.73 -21.44
C HIS A 492 5.55 33.55 -20.20
N GLN A 493 4.81 34.60 -19.82
CA GLN A 493 3.85 34.50 -18.73
C GLN A 493 2.57 33.84 -19.24
N ALA A 494 2.29 32.62 -18.77
CA ALA A 494 1.06 31.89 -19.08
C ALA A 494 0.03 32.08 -17.96
N VAL A 495 -1.24 32.20 -18.36
CA VAL A 495 -2.39 32.21 -17.45
C VAL A 495 -3.14 30.90 -17.64
N TYR A 496 -3.28 30.11 -16.57
CA TYR A 496 -4.13 28.93 -16.57
C TYR A 496 -5.44 29.25 -15.86
N ALA A 497 -6.54 28.79 -16.45
CA ALA A 497 -7.87 28.92 -15.89
C ALA A 497 -8.59 27.58 -15.87
N VAL A 498 -9.27 27.29 -14.76
CA VAL A 498 -10.10 26.09 -14.58
C VAL A 498 -11.55 26.50 -14.39
N PHE A 499 -12.42 25.99 -15.25
CA PHE A 499 -13.86 26.20 -15.21
C PHE A 499 -14.56 24.92 -14.79
N ALA A 500 -15.55 25.02 -13.91
CA ALA A 500 -16.45 23.92 -13.55
C ALA A 500 -17.76 24.04 -14.32
N PHE A 501 -18.33 22.92 -14.76
CA PHE A 501 -19.65 22.88 -15.40
C PHE A 501 -20.33 21.53 -15.14
N ARG A 502 -21.66 21.52 -15.20
CA ARG A 502 -22.50 20.32 -15.21
C ARG A 502 -22.94 20.05 -16.65
N GLN A 503 -23.13 18.80 -17.07
CA GLN A 503 -23.48 18.49 -18.48
C GLN A 503 -24.67 19.33 -18.97
N GLY A 504 -24.50 20.02 -20.11
CA GLY A 504 -25.53 20.86 -20.71
C GLY A 504 -25.82 22.20 -20.02
N ALA A 505 -25.14 22.52 -18.91
CA ALA A 505 -25.38 23.72 -18.10
C ALA A 505 -24.29 24.81 -18.25
N SER A 506 -24.57 25.99 -17.71
CA SER A 506 -23.64 27.13 -17.64
C SER A 506 -22.38 26.81 -16.82
N TYR A 507 -21.26 27.45 -17.18
CA TYR A 507 -19.96 27.27 -16.51
C TYR A 507 -19.75 28.26 -15.35
N SER A 508 -18.94 27.85 -14.37
CA SER A 508 -18.55 28.68 -13.23
C SER A 508 -17.65 29.86 -13.65
N ALA A 509 -17.41 30.80 -12.74
CA ALA A 509 -16.23 31.67 -12.86
C ALA A 509 -14.94 30.82 -12.85
N PRO A 510 -13.85 31.25 -13.50
CA PRO A 510 -12.61 30.49 -13.54
C PRO A 510 -11.79 30.64 -12.25
N ALA A 511 -11.19 29.55 -11.77
CA ALA A 511 -10.01 29.64 -10.90
C ALA A 511 -8.80 29.99 -11.78
N VAL A 512 -8.00 30.99 -11.40
CA VAL A 512 -6.92 31.50 -12.26
C VAL A 512 -5.59 31.50 -11.51
N SER A 513 -4.55 31.03 -12.17
CA SER A 513 -3.17 31.13 -11.69
C SER A 513 -2.22 31.46 -12.84
N ARG A 514 -1.08 32.08 -12.52
CA ARG A 514 -0.09 32.54 -13.49
C ARG A 514 1.25 31.89 -13.20
N ILE A 515 1.96 31.50 -14.25
CA ILE A 515 3.30 30.94 -14.15
C ILE A 515 4.15 31.42 -15.33
N THR A 516 5.42 31.68 -15.05
CA THR A 516 6.46 31.85 -16.08
C THR A 516 7.38 30.65 -15.98
N VAL A 517 7.39 29.80 -17.01
CA VAL A 517 8.19 28.58 -17.01
C VAL A 517 9.60 28.89 -17.49
N LEU A 518 10.59 28.70 -16.61
CA LEU A 518 12.01 28.94 -16.86
C LEU A 518 12.81 27.66 -16.58
N PRO A 519 12.81 26.69 -17.51
CA PRO A 519 13.48 25.41 -17.28
C PRO A 519 14.98 25.61 -16.94
N PRO A 520 15.53 24.89 -15.95
CA PRO A 520 16.96 24.93 -15.69
C PRO A 520 17.74 24.11 -16.75
N PRO A 521 19.07 24.30 -16.86
CA PRO A 521 19.91 23.44 -17.70
C PRO A 521 19.74 21.97 -17.33
N SER A 522 19.55 21.10 -18.34
CA SER A 522 19.28 19.67 -18.15
C SER A 522 20.47 18.81 -18.55
N ASP A 523 20.45 17.52 -18.20
CA ASP A 523 21.48 16.52 -18.55
C ASP A 523 22.92 16.98 -18.25
N ALA A 524 23.05 17.68 -17.12
CA ALA A 524 24.30 18.29 -16.73
C ALA A 524 25.24 17.26 -16.09
N ARG A 525 26.51 17.29 -16.48
CA ARG A 525 27.54 16.34 -16.02
C ARG A 525 28.91 17.00 -15.96
N THR A 526 29.80 16.45 -15.13
CA THR A 526 31.17 16.91 -14.96
C THR A 526 32.15 15.85 -15.45
N VAL A 527 33.22 16.29 -16.13
CA VAL A 527 34.40 15.49 -16.45
C VAL A 527 35.56 16.17 -15.75
N VAL A 528 36.15 15.49 -14.77
CA VAL A 528 37.21 16.03 -13.92
C VAL A 528 38.57 15.47 -14.34
N THR A 529 39.59 16.31 -14.29
CA THR A 529 41.01 15.94 -14.42
C THR A 529 41.73 16.29 -13.10
N SER A 530 43.07 16.33 -13.10
CA SER A 530 43.86 16.68 -11.92
C SER A 530 43.71 18.13 -11.47
N ASP A 531 43.41 19.04 -12.40
CA ASP A 531 43.48 20.49 -12.21
C ASP A 531 42.39 21.26 -12.98
N ASP A 532 41.54 20.56 -13.73
CA ASP A 532 40.38 21.17 -14.39
C ASP A 532 39.11 20.32 -14.26
N VAL A 533 37.97 20.97 -14.47
CA VAL A 533 36.69 20.31 -14.70
C VAL A 533 36.07 20.88 -15.97
N THR A 534 35.58 20.00 -16.83
CA THR A 534 34.70 20.37 -17.93
C THR A 534 33.29 19.96 -17.60
N VAL A 535 32.41 20.95 -17.56
CA VAL A 535 30.98 20.78 -17.30
C VAL A 535 30.25 20.80 -18.63
N PHE A 536 29.34 19.86 -18.83
CA PHE A 536 28.47 19.78 -19.99
C PHE A 536 27.02 19.86 -19.54
N TRP A 537 26.15 20.42 -20.38
CA TRP A 537 24.70 20.46 -20.15
C TRP A 537 23.95 20.59 -21.47
N GLN A 538 22.66 20.27 -21.44
CA GLN A 538 21.73 20.59 -22.51
C GLN A 538 21.03 21.93 -22.20
N ALA A 539 21.22 22.88 -23.10
CA ALA A 539 20.57 24.19 -23.04
C ALA A 539 19.06 24.04 -23.31
N PRO A 540 18.19 24.62 -22.46
CA PRO A 540 16.74 24.63 -22.71
C PRO A 540 16.35 25.44 -23.95
N ALA A 541 15.14 25.21 -24.47
CA ALA A 541 14.60 26.02 -25.56
C ALA A 541 14.43 27.49 -25.14
N GLN A 542 14.62 28.42 -26.08
CA GLN A 542 14.44 29.88 -25.89
C GLN A 542 15.37 30.54 -24.86
N VAL A 543 16.41 29.82 -24.38
CA VAL A 543 17.42 30.37 -23.50
C VAL A 543 18.36 31.30 -24.28
N ALA A 544 18.73 32.45 -23.69
CA ALA A 544 19.76 33.34 -24.24
C ALA A 544 21.17 32.79 -24.01
N GLY A 545 21.35 32.01 -22.95
CA GLY A 545 22.55 31.21 -22.67
C GLY A 545 22.59 30.75 -21.22
N VAL A 546 23.65 30.05 -20.82
CA VAL A 546 23.81 29.53 -19.45
C VAL A 546 25.09 30.10 -18.84
N SER A 547 25.00 30.61 -17.61
CA SER A 547 26.17 31.01 -16.81
C SER A 547 26.51 29.93 -15.79
N GLY A 548 27.79 29.78 -15.49
CA GLY A 548 28.27 28.92 -14.40
C GLY A 548 28.85 29.75 -13.24
N GLU A 549 28.73 29.24 -12.03
CA GLU A 549 29.44 29.72 -10.84
C GLU A 549 30.12 28.52 -10.17
N LEU A 550 31.42 28.63 -9.92
CA LEU A 550 32.18 27.65 -9.15
C LEU A 550 32.25 28.12 -7.71
N ILE A 551 31.90 27.24 -6.78
CA ILE A 551 31.97 27.45 -5.33
C ILE A 551 33.01 26.46 -4.77
N SER A 552 34.06 26.96 -4.13
CA SER A 552 35.04 26.13 -3.43
C SER A 552 34.59 25.78 -2.01
N ALA A 553 35.21 24.79 -1.36
CA ALA A 553 34.80 24.35 -0.02
C ALA A 553 34.94 25.41 1.09
N ASP A 554 35.74 26.45 0.89
CA ASP A 554 35.83 27.63 1.77
C ASP A 554 34.69 28.65 1.53
N GLY A 555 33.82 28.39 0.55
CA GLY A 555 32.72 29.25 0.15
C GLY A 555 33.09 30.32 -0.88
N THR A 556 34.36 30.42 -1.30
CA THR A 556 34.80 31.37 -2.33
C THR A 556 34.11 31.06 -3.66
N ARG A 557 33.69 32.11 -4.38
CA ARG A 557 32.91 31.98 -5.62
C ARG A 557 33.60 32.60 -6.81
N ARG A 558 33.56 31.90 -7.94
CA ARG A 558 34.08 32.36 -9.24
C ARG A 558 32.98 32.23 -10.29
N ALA A 559 32.47 33.35 -10.77
CA ALA A 559 31.46 33.39 -11.83
C ALA A 559 32.09 33.30 -13.23
N PHE A 560 31.38 32.68 -14.15
CA PHE A 560 31.75 32.53 -15.56
C PHE A 560 30.69 33.20 -16.45
N PRO A 561 31.11 33.82 -17.57
CA PRO A 561 30.18 34.50 -18.47
C PRO A 561 29.17 33.51 -19.08
N THR A 562 28.03 34.05 -19.47
CA THR A 562 26.97 33.31 -20.15
C THR A 562 27.48 32.75 -21.49
N THR A 563 27.20 31.47 -21.75
CA THR A 563 27.60 30.77 -22.99
C THR A 563 26.45 29.94 -23.57
N THR A 564 26.44 29.80 -24.90
CA THR A 564 25.48 28.96 -25.66
C THR A 564 26.05 27.61 -26.06
N GLN A 565 27.33 27.33 -25.78
CA GLN A 565 28.02 26.13 -26.28
C GLN A 565 27.65 24.82 -25.57
N GLY A 566 26.82 24.85 -24.53
CA GLY A 566 26.46 23.65 -23.74
C GLY A 566 27.63 23.04 -22.95
N ARG A 567 28.72 23.80 -22.78
CA ARG A 567 29.91 23.38 -22.04
C ARG A 567 30.65 24.55 -21.39
N LEU A 568 31.32 24.28 -20.28
CA LEU A 568 32.19 25.20 -19.55
C LEU A 568 33.42 24.45 -19.04
N ARG A 569 34.62 24.84 -19.47
CA ARG A 569 35.88 24.35 -18.89
C ARG A 569 36.35 25.31 -17.82
N ILE A 570 36.71 24.76 -16.66
CA ILE A 570 37.15 25.50 -15.48
C ILE A 570 38.52 24.95 -15.08
N GLU A 571 39.56 25.77 -15.24
CA GLU A 571 40.96 25.41 -14.99
C GLU A 571 41.49 26.05 -13.70
N GLY A 572 42.60 25.52 -13.19
CA GLY A 572 43.30 26.03 -12.00
C GLY A 572 42.68 25.54 -10.69
N LEU A 573 42.09 24.35 -10.70
CA LEU A 573 41.49 23.73 -9.53
C LEU A 573 42.54 22.93 -8.74
N GLN A 574 42.36 22.86 -7.43
CA GLN A 574 43.26 22.10 -6.56
C GLN A 574 42.86 20.62 -6.54
N LEU A 575 43.86 19.76 -6.74
CA LEU A 575 43.72 18.30 -6.68
C LEU A 575 43.11 17.87 -5.34
N GLY A 576 42.04 17.08 -5.39
CA GLY A 576 41.34 16.57 -4.21
C GLY A 576 40.42 17.56 -3.49
N GLN A 577 40.42 18.85 -3.86
CA GLN A 577 39.54 19.86 -3.28
C GLN A 577 38.11 19.73 -3.83
N LYS A 578 37.11 19.77 -2.94
CA LYS A 578 35.70 19.75 -3.35
C LYS A 578 35.26 21.12 -3.87
N TYR A 579 34.61 21.12 -5.02
CA TYR A 579 33.94 22.26 -5.61
C TYR A 579 32.50 21.91 -5.99
N THR A 580 31.66 22.92 -6.01
CA THR A 580 30.28 22.86 -6.49
C THR A 580 30.14 23.81 -7.67
N VAL A 581 29.68 23.30 -8.81
CA VAL A 581 29.34 24.11 -9.98
C VAL A 581 27.85 24.34 -10.01
N VAL A 582 27.44 25.61 -10.06
CA VAL A 582 26.05 26.05 -10.14
C VAL A 582 25.80 26.62 -11.53
N LEU A 583 24.90 25.99 -12.29
CA LEU A 583 24.49 26.45 -13.62
C LEU A 583 23.13 27.14 -13.53
N ARG A 584 22.98 28.28 -14.23
CA ARG A 584 21.71 29.00 -14.37
C ARG A 584 21.46 29.38 -15.82
N ALA A 585 20.27 29.10 -16.31
CA ALA A 585 19.82 29.52 -17.63
C ALA A 585 19.30 30.97 -17.58
N HIS A 586 19.71 31.77 -18.57
CA HIS A 586 19.29 33.16 -18.73
C HIS A 586 18.20 33.22 -19.80
N TYR A 587 17.03 33.76 -19.43
CA TYR A 587 15.91 33.98 -20.32
C TYR A 587 15.61 35.46 -20.44
N VAL A 588 14.94 35.85 -21.53
CA VAL A 588 14.38 37.19 -21.69
C VAL A 588 12.86 37.08 -21.58
N VAL A 589 12.29 37.64 -20.53
CA VAL A 589 10.84 37.66 -20.27
C VAL A 589 10.39 39.12 -20.29
N ASN A 590 9.47 39.48 -21.17
CA ASN A 590 8.99 40.87 -21.33
C ASN A 590 10.12 41.90 -21.46
N GLY A 591 11.21 41.55 -22.16
CA GLY A 591 12.38 42.41 -22.36
C GLY A 591 13.35 42.49 -21.18
N GLN A 592 13.09 41.78 -20.07
CA GLN A 592 13.98 41.72 -18.91
C GLN A 592 14.69 40.37 -18.82
N SER A 593 15.96 40.39 -18.40
CA SER A 593 16.73 39.18 -18.16
C SER A 593 16.28 38.52 -16.84
N VAL A 594 15.88 37.25 -16.90
CA VAL A 594 15.45 36.45 -15.74
C VAL A 594 16.21 35.13 -15.71
N LEU A 595 16.57 34.67 -14.52
CA LEU A 595 17.30 33.41 -14.32
C LEU A 595 16.34 32.26 -14.02
N SER A 596 16.67 31.06 -14.49
CA SER A 596 16.07 29.82 -14.01
C SER A 596 16.48 29.51 -12.57
N GLU A 597 15.84 28.49 -12.00
CA GLU A 597 16.43 27.73 -10.89
C GLU A 597 17.82 27.18 -11.26
N SER A 598 18.62 26.85 -10.25
CA SER A 598 19.98 26.37 -10.46
C SER A 598 20.07 24.86 -10.62
N THR A 599 20.90 24.42 -11.56
CA THR A 599 21.39 23.02 -11.63
C THR A 599 22.75 22.94 -10.96
N THR A 600 22.89 22.11 -9.94
CA THR A 600 24.10 21.99 -9.12
C THR A 600 24.83 20.68 -9.41
N LEU A 601 26.16 20.75 -9.55
CA LEU A 601 27.02 19.62 -9.87
C LEU A 601 28.23 19.60 -8.94
N ASP A 602 28.64 18.42 -8.51
CA ASP A 602 29.89 18.25 -7.78
C ASP A 602 31.07 18.12 -8.76
N ALA A 603 32.15 18.82 -8.43
CA ALA A 603 33.41 18.78 -9.16
C ALA A 603 34.55 18.64 -8.15
N THR A 604 35.20 17.49 -8.12
CA THR A 604 36.43 17.29 -7.34
C THR A 604 37.50 16.88 -8.33
N PRO A 605 38.52 17.70 -8.60
CA PRO A 605 39.65 17.30 -9.44
C PRO A 605 40.31 16.06 -8.83
N ARG A 606 40.59 15.05 -9.67
CA ARG A 606 41.13 13.76 -9.25
C ARG A 606 42.38 13.41 -10.05
N GLY A 607 43.30 12.70 -9.41
CA GLY A 607 44.48 12.16 -10.07
C GLY A 607 44.15 10.92 -10.90
N THR A 608 45.19 10.20 -11.34
CA THR A 608 45.01 8.85 -11.87
C THR A 608 44.70 7.91 -10.71
N VAL A 609 43.58 7.18 -10.78
CA VAL A 609 43.28 6.14 -9.80
C VAL A 609 44.31 4.99 -9.91
N HIS A 610 44.83 4.53 -8.78
CA HIS A 610 45.76 3.41 -8.76
C HIS A 610 45.66 2.62 -7.44
N ALA A 611 46.18 1.40 -7.45
CA ALA A 611 46.28 0.56 -6.27
C ALA A 611 47.23 1.17 -5.22
N VAL A 612 46.82 1.18 -3.96
CA VAL A 612 47.69 1.47 -2.82
C VAL A 612 48.58 0.24 -2.57
N ARG A 613 49.90 0.37 -2.74
CA ARG A 613 50.85 -0.75 -2.66
C ARG A 613 51.67 -0.79 -1.37
N ASP A 614 51.65 0.29 -0.60
CA ASP A 614 52.53 0.53 0.54
C ASP A 614 51.77 0.50 1.88
N LEU A 615 50.68 -0.26 1.95
CA LEU A 615 50.01 -0.50 3.23
C LEU A 615 51.00 -1.13 4.21
N SER A 616 51.05 -0.56 5.40
CA SER A 616 51.80 -1.08 6.53
C SER A 616 50.89 -1.16 7.76
N ILE A 617 51.11 -2.19 8.58
CA ILE A 617 50.35 -2.43 9.80
C ILE A 617 51.32 -2.57 10.97
N GLY A 618 51.11 -1.75 12.00
CA GLY A 618 51.90 -1.76 13.23
C GLY A 618 51.04 -1.78 14.49
N SER A 619 51.63 -2.14 15.63
CA SER A 619 50.95 -2.05 16.93
C SER A 619 50.87 -0.61 17.42
N THR A 620 49.77 -0.26 18.08
CA THR A 620 49.57 1.05 18.73
C THR A 620 48.79 0.90 20.04
N ARG A 621 48.70 1.96 20.84
CA ARG A 621 47.82 2.05 22.00
C ARG A 621 46.59 2.87 21.64
N MET A 622 45.40 2.31 21.88
CA MET A 622 44.14 3.03 21.73
C MET A 622 43.97 4.07 22.86
N PRO A 623 43.09 5.08 22.72
CA PRO A 623 42.88 6.10 23.76
C PRO A 623 42.46 5.55 25.13
N ASP A 624 41.81 4.38 25.17
CA ASP A 624 41.43 3.68 26.40
C ASP A 624 42.57 2.82 26.99
N GLY A 625 43.77 2.91 26.43
CA GLY A 625 44.94 2.15 26.83
C GLY A 625 44.96 0.72 26.32
N LYS A 626 43.94 0.21 25.61
CA LYS A 626 43.96 -1.18 25.10
C LYS A 626 44.89 -1.33 23.89
N PRO A 627 45.35 -2.57 23.59
CA PRO A 627 46.10 -2.86 22.37
C PRO A 627 45.29 -2.51 21.13
N GLY A 628 45.91 -1.75 20.22
CA GLY A 628 45.36 -1.37 18.93
C GLY A 628 46.32 -1.69 17.78
N VAL A 629 45.82 -1.50 16.58
CA VAL A 629 46.51 -1.65 15.31
C VAL A 629 46.45 -0.31 14.58
N ARG A 630 47.60 0.15 14.08
CA ARG A 630 47.70 1.30 13.18
C ARG A 630 47.97 0.79 11.78
N ALA A 631 47.05 1.06 10.87
CA ALA A 631 47.27 0.93 9.44
C ALA A 631 47.74 2.28 8.89
N GLU A 632 48.75 2.26 8.02
CA GLU A 632 49.30 3.43 7.35
C GLU A 632 49.54 3.15 5.87
N TRP A 633 49.14 4.08 5.00
CA TRP A 633 49.32 4.00 3.55
C TRP A 633 49.46 5.38 2.90
N THR A 634 49.91 5.45 1.65
CA THR A 634 49.92 6.71 0.87
C THR A 634 48.55 6.97 0.24
N GLU A 635 48.05 8.19 0.33
CA GLU A 635 46.76 8.56 -0.28
C GLU A 635 46.76 8.46 -1.80
N VAL A 636 45.58 8.26 -2.37
CA VAL A 636 45.34 8.39 -3.81
C VAL A 636 44.56 9.69 -4.02
N PRO A 637 45.20 10.77 -4.51
CA PRO A 637 44.59 12.10 -4.52
C PRO A 637 43.25 12.15 -5.27
N GLY A 638 42.20 12.58 -4.57
CA GLY A 638 40.84 12.68 -5.10
C GLY A 638 40.01 11.40 -5.04
N TYR A 639 40.55 10.30 -4.49
CA TYR A 639 39.82 9.03 -4.32
C TYR A 639 39.76 8.61 -2.86
N ALA A 640 38.61 8.09 -2.45
CA ALA A 640 38.45 7.50 -1.12
C ALA A 640 39.11 6.11 -1.10
N THR A 641 39.98 5.88 -0.13
CA THR A 641 40.53 4.54 0.13
C THR A 641 39.97 4.01 1.43
N GLU A 642 39.36 2.84 1.38
CA GLU A 642 38.84 2.13 2.55
C GLU A 642 39.71 0.92 2.87
N LEU A 643 39.79 0.53 4.14
CA LEU A 643 40.49 -0.69 4.54
C LEU A 643 39.47 -1.81 4.75
N TRP A 644 39.71 -2.96 4.12
CA TRP A 644 38.89 -4.15 4.22
C TRP A 644 39.66 -5.28 4.89
N SER A 645 38.96 -6.10 5.68
CA SER A 645 39.50 -7.29 6.35
C SER A 645 38.86 -8.55 5.79
N LEU A 646 39.65 -9.40 5.16
CA LEU A 646 39.22 -10.67 4.57
C LEU A 646 39.70 -11.84 5.43
N PRO A 647 39.03 -13.00 5.38
CA PRO A 647 39.62 -14.24 5.90
C PRO A 647 41.00 -14.47 5.26
N ILE A 648 41.94 -15.02 6.03
CA ILE A 648 43.32 -15.18 5.59
C ILE A 648 43.46 -16.02 4.31
N ASP A 649 42.57 -17.00 4.11
CA ASP A 649 42.59 -17.90 2.94
C ASP A 649 41.96 -17.30 1.68
N MET A 650 41.33 -16.12 1.77
CA MET A 650 40.75 -15.44 0.61
C MET A 650 41.77 -14.48 0.02
N ALA A 651 42.18 -14.76 -1.22
CA ALA A 651 43.10 -13.91 -1.98
C ALA A 651 42.35 -12.91 -2.85
N VAL A 652 42.85 -11.67 -2.90
CA VAL A 652 42.48 -10.65 -3.88
C VAL A 652 43.76 -10.13 -4.54
N GLU A 653 43.73 -10.01 -5.87
CA GLU A 653 44.90 -9.60 -6.64
C GLU A 653 45.07 -8.07 -6.60
N THR A 654 46.26 -7.59 -6.26
CA THR A 654 46.58 -6.16 -6.28
C THR A 654 46.45 -5.60 -7.69
N GLY A 655 45.65 -4.55 -7.84
CA GLY A 655 45.32 -3.91 -9.12
C GLY A 655 44.00 -4.39 -9.72
N ALA A 656 43.41 -5.48 -9.22
CA ALA A 656 42.11 -5.95 -9.69
C ALA A 656 40.99 -4.95 -9.34
N ARG A 657 39.96 -4.90 -10.19
CA ARG A 657 38.72 -4.19 -9.90
C ARG A 657 37.77 -5.07 -9.08
N VAL A 658 37.13 -4.48 -8.09
CA VAL A 658 36.22 -5.18 -7.18
C VAL A 658 35.01 -4.31 -6.87
N THR A 659 33.85 -4.92 -6.63
CA THR A 659 32.66 -4.24 -6.11
C THR A 659 32.50 -4.54 -4.61
N ALA A 660 31.69 -3.74 -3.91
CA ALA A 660 31.37 -4.01 -2.50
C ALA A 660 30.74 -5.41 -2.33
N ASP A 661 29.78 -5.75 -3.20
CA ASP A 661 29.14 -7.08 -3.22
C ASP A 661 30.15 -8.22 -3.38
N ARG A 662 31.19 -8.03 -4.22
CA ARG A 662 32.24 -9.04 -4.39
C ARG A 662 33.08 -9.21 -3.13
N LEU A 663 33.37 -8.13 -2.41
CA LEU A 663 34.07 -8.20 -1.12
C LEU A 663 33.22 -8.89 -0.06
N ASP A 664 31.90 -8.65 -0.05
CA ASP A 664 30.96 -9.34 0.85
C ASP A 664 30.85 -10.84 0.54
N VAL A 665 30.85 -11.24 -0.73
CA VAL A 665 30.92 -12.65 -1.16
C VAL A 665 32.20 -13.33 -0.65
N LEU A 666 33.32 -12.60 -0.61
CA LEU A 666 34.57 -13.07 -0.01
C LEU A 666 34.56 -13.01 1.53
N THR A 667 33.41 -12.72 2.15
CA THR A 667 33.22 -12.50 3.59
C THR A 667 34.13 -11.42 4.16
N GLY A 668 34.51 -10.48 3.30
CA GLY A 668 35.23 -9.27 3.65
C GLY A 668 34.38 -8.40 4.56
N LYS A 669 35.03 -7.76 5.52
CA LYS A 669 34.40 -6.74 6.37
C LYS A 669 35.19 -5.46 6.26
N ARG A 670 34.50 -4.37 5.94
CA ARG A 670 35.08 -3.03 6.04
C ARG A 670 35.54 -2.79 7.48
N VAL A 671 36.80 -2.37 7.64
CA VAL A 671 37.36 -2.00 8.93
C VAL A 671 36.85 -0.62 9.29
N MET A 672 36.24 -0.51 10.46
CA MET A 672 35.68 0.74 10.95
C MET A 672 36.73 1.54 11.73
N GLY A 673 36.96 2.77 11.30
CA GLY A 673 37.88 3.70 11.93
C GLY A 673 37.86 5.06 11.24
N ALA A 674 38.32 6.10 11.95
CA ALA A 674 38.53 7.40 11.35
C ALA A 674 39.88 7.41 10.64
N ILE A 675 39.88 7.67 9.34
CA ILE A 675 41.09 7.89 8.57
C ILE A 675 41.58 9.32 8.86
N ARG A 676 42.85 9.44 9.25
CA ARG A 676 43.52 10.71 9.53
C ARG A 676 44.63 10.93 8.52
N SER A 677 44.60 12.10 7.89
CA SER A 677 45.62 12.54 6.94
C SER A 677 46.75 13.31 7.65
N SER A 678 48.00 13.06 7.25
CA SER A 678 49.16 13.87 7.58
C SER A 678 50.03 14.02 6.32
N GLY A 679 49.87 15.13 5.61
CA GLY A 679 50.39 15.25 4.23
C GLY A 679 49.78 14.17 3.34
N VAL A 680 50.62 13.46 2.58
CA VAL A 680 50.21 12.35 1.70
C VAL A 680 49.98 11.02 2.44
N ARG A 681 50.25 10.96 3.75
CA ARG A 681 50.08 9.75 4.55
C ARG A 681 48.69 9.69 5.17
N GLN A 682 48.04 8.55 5.02
CA GLN A 682 46.76 8.23 5.62
C GLN A 682 46.99 7.18 6.71
N THR A 683 46.41 7.42 7.88
CA THR A 683 46.51 6.52 9.02
C THR A 683 45.14 6.17 9.57
N MET A 684 44.96 4.93 10.03
CA MET A 684 43.75 4.50 10.71
C MET A 684 44.11 3.60 11.89
N ASP A 685 43.62 3.96 13.07
CA ASP A 685 43.79 3.14 14.28
C ASP A 685 42.50 2.38 14.57
N PHE A 686 42.61 1.08 14.84
CA PHE A 686 41.50 0.20 15.20
C PHE A 686 41.92 -0.86 16.23
N TYR A 687 40.98 -1.50 16.90
CA TYR A 687 41.30 -2.52 17.90
C TYR A 687 41.85 -3.79 17.24
N VAL A 688 42.76 -4.48 17.95
CA VAL A 688 43.28 -5.79 17.51
C VAL A 688 42.12 -6.77 17.30
N LEU A 689 42.08 -7.41 16.12
CA LEU A 689 41.10 -8.44 15.83
C LEU A 689 41.52 -9.78 16.46
N PRO A 690 40.58 -10.58 16.98
CA PRO A 690 40.87 -11.84 17.66
C PRO A 690 41.40 -12.94 16.73
N ASP A 691 41.21 -12.79 15.42
CA ASP A 691 41.65 -13.74 14.39
C ASP A 691 42.69 -13.11 13.47
N VAL A 692 43.49 -13.96 12.82
CA VAL A 692 44.41 -13.56 11.76
C VAL A 692 43.64 -13.29 10.48
N ARG A 693 43.79 -12.09 9.92
CA ARG A 693 43.07 -11.64 8.72
C ARG A 693 44.01 -10.99 7.72
N SER A 694 43.57 -10.97 6.47
CA SER A 694 44.22 -10.21 5.40
C SER A 694 43.59 -8.82 5.33
N PHE A 695 44.39 -7.77 5.49
CA PHE A 695 43.94 -6.39 5.39
C PHE A 695 44.32 -5.82 4.02
N VAL A 696 43.34 -5.24 3.34
CA VAL A 696 43.48 -4.81 1.95
C VAL A 696 42.91 -3.39 1.81
N PRO A 697 43.70 -2.42 1.32
CA PRO A 697 43.16 -1.11 1.00
C PRO A 697 42.46 -1.18 -0.36
N VAL A 698 41.27 -0.61 -0.47
CA VAL A 698 40.46 -0.55 -1.69
C VAL A 698 40.20 0.92 -2.01
N THR A 699 40.70 1.37 -3.15
CA THR A 699 40.53 2.75 -3.63
C THR A 699 39.33 2.83 -4.57
N TRP A 700 38.28 3.54 -4.17
CA TRP A 700 36.99 3.56 -4.87
C TRP A 700 36.93 4.60 -5.99
N ASP A 701 36.51 4.15 -7.18
CA ASP A 701 36.16 4.96 -8.34
C ASP A 701 34.70 4.67 -8.75
N GLY A 702 33.77 5.44 -8.17
CA GLY A 702 32.34 5.19 -8.31
C GLY A 702 31.93 3.91 -7.56
N THR A 703 31.36 2.94 -8.28
CA THR A 703 30.88 1.66 -7.71
C THR A 703 31.91 0.54 -7.74
N GLU A 704 33.05 0.75 -8.42
CA GLU A 704 34.16 -0.20 -8.47
C GLU A 704 35.35 0.35 -7.68
N GLY A 705 36.11 -0.53 -7.04
CA GLY A 705 37.32 -0.21 -6.31
C GLY A 705 38.51 -0.93 -6.89
N ILE A 706 39.69 -0.33 -6.80
CA ILE A 706 40.96 -0.96 -7.15
C ILE A 706 41.60 -1.53 -5.88
N VAL A 707 41.88 -2.82 -5.92
CA VAL A 707 42.48 -3.60 -4.82
C VAL A 707 43.95 -3.22 -4.65
N GLY A 708 44.36 -2.90 -3.41
CA GLY A 708 45.74 -2.63 -3.05
C GLY A 708 46.55 -3.84 -2.60
N GLY A 709 47.75 -3.57 -2.07
CA GLY A 709 48.63 -4.57 -1.48
C GLY A 709 48.08 -5.08 -0.15
N ALA A 710 47.86 -6.39 -0.06
CA ALA A 710 47.36 -7.03 1.15
C ALA A 710 48.46 -7.20 2.22
N VAL A 711 48.12 -6.93 3.48
CA VAL A 711 48.99 -7.18 4.64
C VAL A 711 48.27 -8.08 5.64
N VAL A 712 48.91 -9.16 6.05
CA VAL A 712 48.36 -10.09 7.04
C VAL A 712 48.67 -9.59 8.45
N ALA A 713 47.65 -9.45 9.27
CA ALA A 713 47.79 -9.07 10.67
C ALA A 713 46.67 -9.69 11.53
N GLY A 714 46.89 -9.74 12.83
CA GLY A 714 45.90 -10.24 13.80
C GLY A 714 46.58 -10.91 14.99
N ALA A 715 45.78 -11.51 15.85
CA ALA A 715 46.26 -12.36 16.92
C ALA A 715 45.93 -13.82 16.61
N ALA A 716 46.85 -14.72 16.92
CA ALA A 716 46.56 -16.14 17.04
C ALA A 716 46.60 -16.50 18.53
N PRO A 717 45.71 -17.39 19.01
CA PRO A 717 45.72 -17.82 20.41
C PRO A 717 47.07 -18.47 20.75
N PRO A 718 47.76 -18.02 21.82
CA PRO A 718 49.02 -18.63 22.22
C PRO A 718 48.79 -20.04 22.80
N PRO A 719 49.78 -20.94 22.72
CA PRO A 719 49.75 -22.19 23.47
C PRO A 719 49.66 -21.89 24.97
N ARG A 720 48.85 -22.67 25.70
CA ARG A 720 48.66 -22.51 27.15
C ARG A 720 49.45 -23.55 27.93
N ASP A 721 49.77 -23.25 29.18
CA ASP A 721 50.46 -24.17 30.11
C ASP A 721 51.72 -24.78 29.47
N VAL A 722 52.55 -23.93 28.85
CA VAL A 722 53.81 -24.37 28.26
C VAL A 722 54.76 -24.77 29.37
N GLU A 723 55.09 -26.06 29.41
CA GLU A 723 55.98 -26.66 30.38
C GLU A 723 57.16 -27.33 29.67
N ALA A 724 58.34 -27.20 30.27
CA ALA A 724 59.56 -27.85 29.80
C ALA A 724 60.18 -28.63 30.97
N VAL A 725 60.11 -29.96 30.90
CA VAL A 725 60.52 -30.85 31.99
C VAL A 725 61.69 -31.72 31.54
N ARG A 726 62.76 -31.77 32.36
CA ARG A 726 63.91 -32.63 32.10
C ARG A 726 63.57 -34.08 32.45
N LEU A 727 63.65 -34.98 31.47
CA LEU A 727 63.44 -36.42 31.60
C LEU A 727 64.70 -37.15 31.15
N GLY A 728 65.63 -37.38 32.08
CA GLY A 728 66.96 -37.91 31.76
C GLY A 728 67.73 -36.96 30.85
N SER A 729 68.21 -37.46 29.70
CA SER A 729 68.98 -36.68 28.72
C SER A 729 68.12 -35.85 27.75
N GLU A 730 66.78 -35.97 27.80
CA GLU A 730 65.84 -35.26 26.94
C GLU A 730 65.01 -34.25 27.73
N LEU A 731 64.70 -33.12 27.08
CA LEU A 731 63.76 -32.12 27.57
C LEU A 731 62.43 -32.37 26.88
N ASN A 732 61.40 -32.72 27.65
CA ASN A 732 60.05 -32.84 27.13
C ASN A 732 59.33 -31.50 27.27
N VAL A 733 58.85 -30.97 26.14
CA VAL A 733 58.11 -29.72 26.06
C VAL A 733 56.66 -30.03 25.75
N SER A 734 55.76 -29.62 26.63
CA SER A 734 54.32 -29.86 26.52
C SER A 734 53.52 -28.58 26.72
N TRP A 735 52.34 -28.52 26.11
CA TRP A 735 51.40 -27.42 26.22
C TRP A 735 49.97 -27.88 25.93
N VAL A 736 49.00 -27.05 26.31
CA VAL A 736 47.61 -27.16 25.88
C VAL A 736 47.48 -26.54 24.50
N TRP A 737 47.09 -27.36 23.52
CA TRP A 737 46.90 -26.92 22.13
C TRP A 737 45.83 -25.82 22.07
N PRO A 738 46.10 -24.66 21.44
CA PRO A 738 45.09 -23.61 21.29
C PRO A 738 43.91 -24.11 20.45
N HIS A 739 42.74 -23.50 20.63
CA HIS A 739 41.54 -23.90 19.88
C HIS A 739 41.66 -23.49 18.41
N GLY A 740 41.81 -24.46 17.50
CA GLY A 740 41.93 -24.25 16.06
C GLY A 740 42.87 -25.26 15.41
N ASP A 741 42.93 -25.23 14.09
CA ASP A 741 43.84 -26.06 13.29
C ASP A 741 45.11 -25.26 12.97
N TYR A 742 45.92 -25.05 14.01
CA TYR A 742 47.20 -24.34 13.92
C TYR A 742 48.35 -25.32 13.88
N LEU A 743 49.51 -24.87 13.41
CA LEU A 743 50.78 -25.55 13.65
C LEU A 743 51.51 -24.86 14.80
N MET A 744 52.45 -25.56 15.44
CA MET A 744 53.26 -25.01 16.53
C MET A 744 54.74 -25.02 16.14
N ASP A 745 55.38 -23.88 16.25
CA ASP A 745 56.83 -23.73 16.05
C ASP A 745 57.53 -23.77 17.41
N VAL A 746 58.33 -24.82 17.63
CA VAL A 746 59.12 -24.97 18.85
C VAL A 746 60.55 -24.59 18.54
N THR A 747 61.06 -23.54 19.15
CA THR A 747 62.46 -23.12 19.03
C THR A 747 63.14 -23.21 20.38
N TRP A 748 64.44 -23.51 20.41
CA TRP A 748 65.20 -23.58 21.64
C TRP A 748 66.62 -23.08 21.46
N SER A 749 67.21 -22.62 22.55
CA SER A 749 68.62 -22.23 22.63
C SER A 749 69.29 -22.89 23.83
N ALA A 750 70.57 -23.21 23.64
CA ALA A 750 71.42 -23.87 24.62
C ALA A 750 72.59 -22.97 25.03
N VAL A 751 73.15 -23.22 26.21
CA VAL A 751 74.25 -22.44 26.79
C VAL A 751 75.55 -22.48 25.96
N ASN A 752 75.75 -23.53 25.15
CA ASN A 752 76.86 -23.61 24.19
C ASN A 752 76.61 -22.80 22.90
N GLY A 753 75.55 -21.99 22.83
CA GLY A 753 75.18 -21.20 21.66
C GLY A 753 74.47 -21.99 20.56
N LYS A 754 74.30 -23.32 20.70
CA LYS A 754 73.50 -24.12 19.74
C LYS A 754 72.03 -23.77 19.91
N SER A 755 71.32 -23.60 18.79
CA SER A 755 69.86 -23.45 18.77
C SER A 755 69.24 -24.50 17.86
N GLY A 756 67.95 -24.74 18.03
CA GLY A 756 67.20 -25.64 17.17
C GLY A 756 65.77 -25.19 16.99
N HIS A 757 65.11 -25.78 16.01
CA HIS A 757 63.71 -25.54 15.71
C HIS A 757 63.03 -26.85 15.32
N LYS A 758 61.73 -26.95 15.58
CA LYS A 758 60.90 -28.06 15.14
C LYS A 758 59.47 -27.58 14.91
N ARG A 759 58.95 -27.85 13.71
CA ARG A 759 57.53 -27.67 13.41
C ARG A 759 56.73 -28.89 13.85
N VAL A 760 55.60 -28.64 14.49
CA VAL A 760 54.79 -29.70 15.09
C VAL A 760 53.32 -29.47 14.78
N ASP A 761 52.66 -30.51 14.27
CA ASP A 761 51.21 -30.59 14.16
C ASP A 761 50.60 -31.30 15.38
N ARG A 762 49.28 -31.19 15.53
CA ARG A 762 48.56 -31.72 16.70
C ARG A 762 48.61 -33.24 16.80
N PHE A 763 48.69 -33.94 15.66
CA PHE A 763 48.70 -35.39 15.60
C PHE A 763 50.02 -35.95 16.13
N VAL A 764 51.15 -35.44 15.62
CA VAL A 764 52.50 -35.80 16.08
C VAL A 764 52.66 -35.48 17.56
N TYR A 765 52.20 -34.29 18.00
CA TYR A 765 52.24 -33.89 19.40
C TYR A 765 51.52 -34.87 20.34
N ARG A 766 50.30 -35.29 19.98
CA ARG A 766 49.51 -36.24 20.79
C ARG A 766 50.12 -37.63 20.82
N ARG A 767 50.64 -38.11 19.68
CA ARG A 767 51.27 -39.43 19.57
C ARG A 767 52.49 -39.53 20.49
N ASP A 768 53.31 -38.48 20.54
CA ASP A 768 54.61 -38.51 21.21
C ASP A 768 54.55 -38.01 22.68
N GLY A 769 53.41 -37.45 23.10
CA GLY A 769 53.17 -36.95 24.45
C GLY A 769 53.87 -35.62 24.75
N GLY A 770 54.18 -34.84 23.71
CA GLY A 770 55.02 -33.64 23.80
C GLY A 770 56.10 -33.59 22.71
N VAL A 771 56.98 -32.61 22.81
CA VAL A 771 58.16 -32.46 21.96
C VAL A 771 59.41 -32.78 22.75
N ARG A 772 60.15 -33.80 22.32
CA ARG A 772 61.41 -34.20 22.95
C ARG A 772 62.59 -33.51 22.27
N ILE A 773 63.39 -32.82 23.07
CA ILE A 773 64.60 -32.11 22.65
C ILE A 773 65.79 -32.79 23.34
N PRO A 774 66.80 -33.29 22.60
CA PRO A 774 67.97 -33.94 23.20
C PRO A 774 68.88 -32.93 23.91
N ASN A 775 69.82 -33.44 24.71
CA ASN A 775 70.79 -32.65 25.47
C ASN A 775 70.12 -31.66 26.43
N ALA A 776 69.11 -32.14 27.15
CA ALA A 776 68.29 -31.34 28.04
C ALA A 776 69.16 -30.39 28.87
N GLU A 777 70.15 -30.94 29.56
CA GLU A 777 71.08 -30.30 30.49
C GLU A 777 71.70 -28.98 29.99
N LEU A 778 71.87 -28.84 28.67
CA LEU A 778 72.42 -27.65 28.03
C LEU A 778 71.38 -26.60 27.63
N ILE A 779 70.11 -26.98 27.51
CA ILE A 779 69.02 -26.08 27.08
C ILE A 779 68.72 -25.05 28.17
N THR A 780 68.70 -23.79 27.75
CA THR A 780 68.47 -22.60 28.60
C THR A 780 67.16 -21.90 28.30
N GLU A 781 66.65 -22.01 27.08
CA GLU A 781 65.39 -21.38 26.68
C GLU A 781 64.66 -22.23 25.65
N VAL A 782 63.34 -22.31 25.79
CA VAL A 782 62.43 -22.91 24.81
C VAL A 782 61.29 -21.95 24.57
N SER A 783 60.93 -21.75 23.31
CA SER A 783 59.82 -20.90 22.88
C SER A 783 58.87 -21.70 22.01
N VAL A 784 57.56 -21.60 22.29
CA VAL A 784 56.50 -22.25 21.50
C VAL A 784 55.61 -21.16 20.91
N GLY A 785 55.61 -21.04 19.58
CA GLY A 785 54.82 -20.06 18.83
C GLY A 785 53.70 -20.71 18.02
N THR A 786 52.54 -20.07 17.98
CA THR A 786 51.44 -20.47 17.09
C THR A 786 51.77 -20.07 15.66
N VAL A 787 51.60 -20.99 14.71
CA VAL A 787 51.77 -20.76 13.28
C VAL A 787 50.45 -20.96 12.56
N VAL A 788 50.08 -19.97 11.76
CA VAL A 788 48.91 -20.02 10.88
C VAL A 788 49.39 -20.22 9.44
N PRO A 789 49.22 -21.41 8.85
CA PRO A 789 49.45 -21.62 7.43
C PRO A 789 48.30 -21.00 6.63
N SER A 790 48.61 -20.25 5.58
CA SER A 790 47.60 -19.77 4.63
C SER A 790 48.22 -19.45 3.27
N LEU A 791 47.54 -19.85 2.19
CA LEU A 791 47.91 -19.54 0.80
C LEU A 791 49.42 -19.77 0.47
N GLY A 792 50.00 -20.85 1.01
CA GLY A 792 51.40 -21.21 0.80
C GLY A 792 52.42 -20.38 1.58
N LYS A 793 51.99 -19.51 2.49
CA LYS A 793 52.82 -18.77 3.44
C LYS A 793 52.48 -19.16 4.87
N GLU A 794 53.45 -19.01 5.75
CA GLU A 794 53.29 -19.29 7.18
C GLU A 794 53.49 -18.03 7.99
N HIS A 795 52.58 -17.79 8.92
CA HIS A 795 52.62 -16.64 9.80
C HIS A 795 52.86 -17.11 11.24
N THR A 796 54.05 -16.83 11.77
CA THR A 796 54.41 -17.15 13.16
C THR A 796 54.05 -15.99 14.07
N PHE A 797 53.31 -16.27 15.14
CA PHE A 797 52.89 -15.31 16.15
C PHE A 797 53.77 -15.35 17.38
N ALA A 798 53.67 -14.32 18.23
CA ALA A 798 54.51 -14.16 19.42
C ALA A 798 54.53 -15.44 20.28
N PRO A 799 55.72 -16.01 20.55
CA PRO A 799 55.81 -17.27 21.25
C PRO A 799 55.66 -17.11 22.77
N VAL A 800 55.30 -18.21 23.44
CA VAL A 800 55.43 -18.34 24.89
C VAL A 800 56.80 -18.96 25.19
N THR A 801 57.59 -18.25 25.98
CA THR A 801 58.98 -18.61 26.28
C THR A 801 59.14 -19.10 27.71
N VAL A 802 59.75 -20.28 27.87
CA VAL A 802 60.15 -20.87 29.14
C VAL A 802 61.67 -20.80 29.26
N ARG A 803 62.16 -20.18 30.33
CA ARG A 803 63.59 -20.12 30.66
C ARG A 803 63.94 -21.18 31.68
N LEU A 804 65.01 -21.91 31.41
CA LEU A 804 65.53 -23.00 32.22
C LEU A 804 66.91 -22.63 32.76
N LYS A 805 67.22 -23.07 33.98
CA LYS A 805 68.60 -23.04 34.47
C LYS A 805 69.39 -24.14 33.76
N ALA A 806 70.52 -23.78 33.14
CA ALA A 806 71.48 -24.76 32.65
C ALA A 806 71.99 -25.58 33.84
N VAL A 807 72.11 -26.90 33.64
CA VAL A 807 72.74 -27.80 34.60
C VAL A 807 73.88 -28.47 33.83
N PRO A 808 75.07 -27.86 33.76
CA PRO A 808 76.19 -28.43 33.02
C PRO A 808 76.47 -29.87 33.47
N PRO A 809 76.56 -30.83 32.53
CA PRO A 809 76.82 -32.22 32.89
C PRO A 809 78.20 -32.37 33.51
N SER A 810 78.32 -33.30 34.46
CA SER A 810 79.59 -33.58 35.11
C SER A 810 80.30 -34.76 34.45
N ILE A 811 81.58 -34.60 34.14
CA ILE A 811 82.42 -35.59 33.49
C ILE A 811 83.66 -35.83 34.36
N ARG A 812 84.07 -37.09 34.48
CA ARG A 812 85.27 -37.50 35.24
C ARG A 812 86.35 -37.97 34.28
N TYR A 813 87.61 -37.76 34.63
CA TYR A 813 88.73 -38.33 33.86
C TYR A 813 89.76 -39.01 34.74
N GLN A 814 90.51 -39.94 34.16
CA GLN A 814 91.73 -40.48 34.74
C GLN A 814 92.89 -40.16 33.80
N LEU A 815 94.02 -39.77 34.38
CA LEU A 815 95.23 -39.43 33.65
C LEU A 815 96.35 -40.39 34.03
N LYS A 816 97.01 -40.95 33.02
CA LYS A 816 98.22 -41.77 33.18
C LYS A 816 99.36 -41.09 32.45
N LEU A 817 100.22 -40.44 33.23
CA LEU A 817 101.46 -39.83 32.76
C LEU A 817 102.56 -40.89 32.61
N PRO A 818 103.49 -40.73 31.65
CA PRO A 818 104.61 -41.63 31.49
C PRO A 818 105.57 -41.52 32.68
N ARG A 819 106.07 -42.66 33.19
CA ARG A 819 107.00 -42.72 34.33
C ARG A 819 108.36 -43.28 33.89
N GLY A 820 109.42 -42.49 34.06
CA GLY A 820 110.82 -42.91 33.94
C GLY A 820 111.65 -42.17 32.88
N PRO A 821 112.99 -42.10 33.02
CA PRO A 821 113.88 -41.33 32.14
C PRO A 821 114.04 -41.90 30.71
N PHE A 822 113.55 -43.12 30.46
CA PHE A 822 113.55 -43.78 29.15
C PHE A 822 112.13 -44.23 28.69
N GLY A 823 111.07 -43.77 29.37
CA GLY A 823 109.68 -44.07 29.02
C GLY A 823 109.15 -43.16 27.91
N GLY A 824 108.22 -43.67 27.09
CA GLY A 824 107.61 -42.93 25.97
C GLY A 824 106.97 -41.60 26.41
N ARG A 825 106.83 -40.65 25.48
CA ARG A 825 106.34 -39.28 25.77
C ARG A 825 104.82 -39.15 25.75
N GLU A 826 104.11 -40.27 25.82
CA GLU A 826 102.69 -40.34 25.56
C GLU A 826 101.93 -40.48 26.88
N ALA A 827 101.10 -39.48 27.19
CA ALA A 827 100.10 -39.57 28.25
C ALA A 827 98.84 -40.21 27.71
N ARG A 828 98.14 -40.97 28.56
CA ARG A 828 96.83 -41.52 28.25
C ARG A 828 95.78 -40.95 29.19
N VAL A 829 94.68 -40.49 28.62
CA VAL A 829 93.49 -40.07 29.34
C VAL A 829 92.34 -41.01 29.06
N SER A 830 91.60 -41.37 30.09
CA SER A 830 90.27 -41.95 29.96
C SER A 830 89.24 -40.99 30.53
N VAL A 831 88.22 -40.64 29.76
CA VAL A 831 87.16 -39.72 30.16
C VAL A 831 85.84 -40.48 30.21
N THR A 832 85.10 -40.31 31.30
CA THR A 832 83.84 -41.01 31.57
C THR A 832 82.75 -40.01 31.93
N SER A 833 81.61 -40.15 31.26
CA SER A 833 80.38 -39.38 31.46
C SER A 833 79.38 -40.17 32.32
N ASP A 834 78.75 -39.50 33.29
CA ASP A 834 77.74 -40.10 34.20
C ASP A 834 76.30 -40.01 33.64
N GLY A 835 76.15 -39.94 32.31
CA GLY A 835 74.84 -39.95 31.63
C GLY A 835 74.69 -38.94 30.49
N PHE A 836 75.64 -38.01 30.33
CA PHE A 836 75.68 -37.07 29.21
C PHE A 836 76.05 -37.77 27.90
N ARG A 837 75.25 -37.54 26.85
CA ARG A 837 75.38 -38.15 25.51
C ARG A 837 75.62 -37.12 24.41
N GLY A 838 76.53 -36.19 24.66
CA GLY A 838 76.92 -35.16 23.70
C GLY A 838 78.44 -35.10 23.50
N GLU A 839 78.87 -34.06 22.80
CA GLU A 839 80.27 -33.78 22.54
C GLU A 839 80.88 -32.95 23.68
N ALA A 840 82.14 -33.21 24.01
CA ALA A 840 82.93 -32.44 24.95
C ALA A 840 84.36 -32.26 24.43
N ASP A 841 84.80 -31.01 24.41
CA ASP A 841 86.18 -30.65 24.11
C ASP A 841 86.93 -30.33 25.39
N LEU A 842 88.06 -31.02 25.60
CA LEU A 842 88.96 -30.80 26.71
C LEU A 842 90.31 -30.31 26.20
N VAL A 843 90.93 -29.39 26.94
CA VAL A 843 92.29 -28.93 26.68
C VAL A 843 93.24 -29.45 27.76
N ALA A 844 94.32 -30.10 27.33
CA ALA A 844 95.38 -30.55 28.22
C ALA A 844 96.37 -29.41 28.40
N VAL A 845 96.57 -28.98 29.64
CA VAL A 845 97.44 -27.85 29.99
C VAL A 845 98.56 -28.35 30.89
N MET A 846 99.78 -27.98 30.49
CA MET A 846 101.01 -28.31 31.20
C MET A 846 101.59 -27.05 31.85
N ALA A 847 101.93 -27.13 33.14
CA ALA A 847 102.63 -26.07 33.85
C ALA A 847 103.90 -26.61 34.53
N ALA A 848 104.99 -25.86 34.45
CA ALA A 848 106.26 -26.19 35.09
C ALA A 848 106.32 -25.65 36.51
N GLY A 849 106.92 -26.39 37.44
CA GLY A 849 107.19 -25.91 38.80
C GLY A 849 106.27 -26.49 39.88
N ALA A 850 106.15 -25.77 41.00
CA ALA A 850 105.54 -26.31 42.23
C ALA A 850 104.00 -26.30 42.23
N PHE A 851 103.38 -25.43 41.44
CA PHE A 851 101.93 -25.17 41.49
C PHE A 851 101.19 -25.82 40.30
N MET A 852 100.06 -26.45 40.60
CA MET A 852 99.15 -27.02 39.61
C MET A 852 98.33 -25.89 38.95
N PRO A 853 98.12 -25.90 37.61
CA PRO A 853 97.36 -24.86 36.95
C PRO A 853 95.90 -24.88 37.44
N SER A 854 95.35 -23.71 37.75
CA SER A 854 93.98 -23.54 38.28
C SER A 854 92.96 -23.25 37.17
N ARG A 855 93.43 -22.71 36.05
CA ARG A 855 92.71 -22.38 34.81
C ARG A 855 93.60 -22.61 33.58
N PRO A 856 93.04 -22.68 32.36
CA PRO A 856 93.83 -22.96 31.15
C PRO A 856 94.98 -21.98 30.89
N GLU A 857 94.82 -20.71 31.28
CA GLU A 857 95.80 -19.64 31.09
C GLU A 857 97.06 -19.79 31.95
N ASP A 858 97.02 -20.60 33.02
CA ASP A 858 98.13 -20.73 33.98
C ASP A 858 99.28 -21.62 33.45
N GLY A 859 99.16 -22.17 32.24
CA GLY A 859 100.15 -23.07 31.64
C GLY A 859 100.12 -23.07 30.12
N GLN A 860 100.92 -23.95 29.52
CA GLN A 860 100.94 -24.17 28.09
C GLN A 860 99.90 -25.23 27.71
N GLN A 861 98.97 -24.91 26.81
CA GLN A 861 98.11 -25.92 26.18
C GLN A 861 98.97 -26.85 25.30
N ILE A 862 98.96 -28.14 25.59
CA ILE A 862 99.77 -29.16 24.92
C ILE A 862 98.96 -30.12 24.06
N ALA A 863 97.64 -30.20 24.28
CA ALA A 863 96.72 -30.93 23.41
C ALA A 863 95.29 -30.39 23.49
N SER A 864 94.54 -30.54 22.41
CA SER A 864 93.07 -30.40 22.37
C SER A 864 92.48 -31.79 22.10
N LEU A 865 91.48 -32.17 22.89
CA LEU A 865 90.95 -33.53 22.93
C LEU A 865 89.44 -33.49 22.79
N HIS A 866 88.96 -34.00 21.66
CA HIS A 866 87.53 -34.13 21.37
C HIS A 866 87.00 -35.50 21.79
N PHE A 867 85.87 -35.49 22.51
CA PHE A 867 85.15 -36.67 22.95
C PHE A 867 83.67 -36.58 22.53
N ASP A 868 83.16 -37.63 21.89
CA ASP A 868 81.75 -37.77 21.53
C ASP A 868 81.15 -38.93 22.33
N PHE A 869 80.26 -38.62 23.29
CA PHE A 869 79.60 -39.58 24.16
C PHE A 869 78.25 -40.09 23.61
N SER A 870 77.97 -39.85 22.32
CA SER A 870 76.70 -40.24 21.69
C SER A 870 76.46 -41.76 21.75
N THR A 871 77.51 -42.57 21.55
CA THR A 871 77.42 -44.04 21.57
C THR A 871 77.88 -44.66 22.88
N ASP A 872 79.07 -44.31 23.35
CA ASP A 872 79.69 -44.86 24.57
C ASP A 872 79.89 -43.79 25.63
N LEU A 873 79.82 -44.17 26.90
CA LEU A 873 79.98 -43.22 28.02
C LEU A 873 81.44 -43.09 28.49
N THR A 874 82.37 -43.88 27.94
CA THR A 874 83.79 -43.83 28.31
C THR A 874 84.68 -43.92 27.08
N HIS A 875 85.61 -42.98 26.96
CA HIS A 875 86.53 -42.90 25.84
C HIS A 875 87.98 -42.73 26.28
N TYR A 876 88.89 -43.23 25.45
CA TYR A 876 90.33 -43.16 25.68
C TYR A 876 91.01 -42.34 24.59
N ARG A 877 91.96 -41.50 24.98
CA ARG A 877 92.82 -40.74 24.07
C ARG A 877 94.25 -40.71 24.61
N SER A 878 95.19 -40.53 23.70
CA SER A 878 96.58 -40.32 24.03
C SER A 878 97.05 -38.97 23.49
N PHE A 879 98.00 -38.33 24.17
CA PHE A 879 98.65 -37.11 23.68
C PHE A 879 100.10 -37.02 24.14
N SER A 880 100.92 -36.25 23.42
CA SER A 880 102.34 -36.14 23.68
C SER A 880 102.66 -35.03 24.68
N ILE A 881 103.56 -35.31 25.62
CA ILE A 881 104.06 -34.33 26.59
C ILE A 881 105.39 -33.73 26.08
N PRO A 882 105.51 -32.39 26.00
CA PRO A 882 106.76 -31.72 25.65
C PRO A 882 107.88 -31.97 26.66
N LYS A 883 109.14 -31.87 26.21
CA LYS A 883 110.30 -32.07 27.08
C LYS A 883 110.51 -30.86 28.00
N ILE A 884 110.46 -31.08 29.31
CA ILE A 884 110.69 -30.03 30.31
C ILE A 884 111.68 -30.48 31.39
N LYS A 885 112.42 -29.52 31.96
CA LYS A 885 113.38 -29.79 33.05
C LYS A 885 112.68 -29.55 34.40
N GLY A 886 112.68 -30.57 35.26
CA GLY A 886 112.04 -30.51 36.58
C GLY A 886 110.62 -31.09 36.60
N GLY A 887 110.00 -31.10 37.78
CA GLY A 887 108.63 -31.58 37.95
C GLY A 887 107.62 -30.69 37.24
N TYR A 888 106.58 -31.30 36.68
CA TYR A 888 105.53 -30.60 35.94
C TYR A 888 104.15 -31.13 36.33
N TRP A 889 103.14 -30.33 36.02
CA TRP A 889 101.73 -30.67 36.19
C TRP A 889 101.07 -30.77 34.83
N VAL A 890 100.20 -31.76 34.65
CA VAL A 890 99.27 -31.85 33.52
C VAL A 890 97.87 -31.96 34.07
N ARG A 891 97.02 -30.99 33.71
CA ARG A 891 95.60 -30.96 34.10
C ARG A 891 94.76 -30.75 32.85
N LEU A 892 93.61 -31.41 32.80
CA LEU A 892 92.62 -31.17 31.75
C LEU A 892 91.64 -30.10 32.20
N PHE A 893 91.24 -29.24 31.28
CA PHE A 893 90.18 -28.27 31.47
C PHE A 893 89.12 -28.48 30.40
N ALA A 894 87.86 -28.19 30.73
CA ALA A 894 86.85 -28.03 29.70
C ALA A 894 87.24 -26.85 28.81
N ASP A 895 87.09 -26.99 27.49
CA ASP A 895 87.20 -25.85 26.59
C ASP A 895 86.15 -24.81 26.99
N SER A 896 86.49 -23.53 26.86
CA SER A 896 85.60 -22.38 27.05
C SER A 896 84.26 -22.50 26.31
N ALA A 897 84.24 -23.22 25.18
CA ALA A 897 83.03 -23.50 24.40
C ALA A 897 82.24 -24.74 24.88
N SER A 898 82.80 -25.55 25.78
CA SER A 898 82.20 -26.77 26.33
C SER A 898 81.62 -26.52 27.72
N PRO A 899 80.29 -26.36 27.85
CA PRO A 899 79.63 -26.08 29.13
C PRO A 899 79.46 -27.35 29.96
N ILE A 900 80.57 -27.90 30.45
CA ILE A 900 80.62 -29.11 31.27
C ILE A 900 81.39 -28.86 32.57
N ILE A 901 81.12 -29.64 33.59
CA ILE A 901 81.91 -29.65 34.84
C ILE A 901 82.86 -30.83 34.78
N LEU A 902 84.16 -30.54 34.62
CA LEU A 902 85.20 -31.58 34.63
C LEU A 902 85.71 -31.82 36.05
N ASN A 903 85.59 -33.06 36.53
CA ASN A 903 86.06 -33.49 37.83
C ASN A 903 87.47 -34.08 37.71
N ASP A 904 88.41 -33.50 38.45
CA ASP A 904 89.80 -33.94 38.43
C ASP A 904 90.01 -35.31 39.11
N PRO A 905 90.94 -36.13 38.61
CA PRO A 905 91.44 -37.31 39.32
C PRO A 905 92.34 -36.90 40.49
N SER A 906 92.89 -37.89 41.21
CA SER A 906 93.82 -37.63 42.30
C SER A 906 95.03 -36.80 41.83
N THR A 907 95.47 -35.85 42.65
CA THR A 907 96.59 -34.93 42.31
C THR A 907 97.89 -35.65 41.98
N SER A 908 98.13 -36.84 42.54
CA SER A 908 99.29 -37.68 42.23
C SER A 908 99.30 -38.25 40.81
N SER A 909 98.14 -38.31 40.14
CA SER A 909 98.03 -38.74 38.74
C SER A 909 98.29 -37.62 37.73
N MET A 910 98.27 -36.36 38.20
CA MET A 910 98.46 -35.14 37.41
C MET A 910 99.87 -34.56 37.53
N LYS A 911 100.72 -35.11 38.40
CA LYS A 911 102.11 -34.68 38.60
C LYS A 911 103.08 -35.64 37.91
N GLY A 912 103.98 -35.08 37.09
CA GLY A 912 104.97 -35.82 36.30
C GLY A 912 106.41 -35.44 36.57
#